data_AF-A0AA36G0A6-F1
#
_entry.id   AF-A0AA36G0A6-F1
#
_cell.length_a   1.000
_cell.length_b   1.000
_cell.length_c   1.000
_cell.angle_alpha   90.00
_cell.angle_beta   90.00
_cell.angle_gamma   90.00
#
_symmetry.space_group_name_H-M   'P 1'
#
loop_
_entity.id
_entity.type
_entity.pdbx_description
1 polymer ?
#
loop_
_entity_poly.entity_id
_entity_poly.type
_entity_poly.pdbx_seq_one_letter_code
_entity_poly.pdbx_strand_id
1 'polypeptide(L)'
;MTVIALLFFGLFVRPIEAVNLKANRATPTSFAIDYDNDRFVLDGQPFRYLSGSIHYFRVPRVYWEDRLRRMRAMGLNAIQTYVPWNFHEPQHGHYLFDHQRDLVEFIRIAERLGLYTLLRVGPYICAEWENGGLPYWLLKEKGIKMRTSDPKYTNSVEKWFGVLLPKVRPLMRANGGPVLMVQVENEYGSFSACDAEYTGWLRDLFRKQLGNDTVLYTTDGGSEGFLKCGPIPGVYTTVDFGPQSNEGIDAAFRAQRNHTPNHRGPLVNSEFYVGWFDSWNDTTKEVPSNELIVSSASHMYSVGANINFYLAHGGTNFGFWNGAEYGGPVTTSYNFSAPIGEDGDITPKYLAIRSWIKSLEDWHQKPQDVPKNNKKLAVGKIKVEHVGSILDLVEKGCQNTDKPLTFEEMDHSMGLLGYATKLTRCGKNLTLESYKDWAHVFMDGKHQDSLYRHFPSNHTVTLEKCHDHSEVNILMENEGRLTYETENDYKGILGPVLLDGTEKILEGVYTGVFSVNDVDVGDTFIDFTGWGKGFILINGHHLGRYWNVGPQRTLYVPSPFLRKGANRIFIVELLSDYYGAPLPMVAAVQKLQLGEKVAGWEVVKKLGEGGFGAVYKVKHPSGRESAMKIEACSATIRPMKMEVVVLQTAKRARATHFCELLDAGKWDTFNFLVMTLVGPSLHDLRKAKPKGRQMLSLGCAISVSIQCLKAIQQMHGFEYLHRDIKPPNFAVGLEDPKKIVMLDFGMARKFTEPGGQIREPRQVAAFRGTGRYAPLSAHLLMEQCRKDDLEMWLYLAIEMTTNGLPWKHLSEDEEILVMKNEARTDGKMAILFGGCPREYVVLMKYIDQLQYRDLPHYEQMVGMLRKAVEKNGCQEYPWDWQPESKHFAEIKLDQPPGKSAEPAAAVSPDKKTPSREK
;
A
#
# COMPACT_ATOMS: atom_id res chain seq x y z
N MET A 1 4.66 69.20 -11.66
CA MET A 1 4.67 69.02 -13.12
C MET A 1 6.10 69.10 -13.61
N THR A 2 6.67 67.99 -14.11
CA THR A 2 7.90 68.02 -14.92
C THR A 2 7.83 66.84 -15.89
N VAL A 3 8.16 67.07 -17.16
CA VAL A 3 8.22 66.04 -18.21
C VAL A 3 9.69 65.66 -18.42
N ILE A 4 9.96 64.38 -18.68
CA ILE A 4 11.29 63.88 -19.07
C ILE A 4 11.21 63.30 -20.49
N ALA A 5 12.29 63.42 -21.25
CA ALA A 5 12.28 63.45 -22.71
C ALA A 5 12.53 62.09 -23.41
N LEU A 6 12.34 62.11 -24.73
CA LEU A 6 12.62 61.05 -25.70
C LEU A 6 14.10 61.04 -26.17
N LEU A 7 14.39 60.11 -27.10
CA LEU A 7 15.59 59.95 -27.97
C LEU A 7 16.62 58.90 -27.49
N PHE A 8 17.21 58.04 -28.35
CA PHE A 8 16.80 57.47 -29.66
C PHE A 8 17.71 56.27 -30.04
N PHE A 9 17.52 55.68 -31.23
CA PHE A 9 18.32 54.59 -31.87
C PHE A 9 18.18 53.17 -31.27
N GLY A 10 18.26 52.09 -32.06
CA GLY A 10 18.45 52.03 -33.53
C GLY A 10 18.05 50.67 -34.14
N LEU A 11 17.76 50.66 -35.45
CA LEU A 11 17.26 49.50 -36.20
C LEU A 11 18.39 48.70 -36.87
N PHE A 12 18.21 47.37 -36.92
CA PHE A 12 18.73 46.53 -38.00
C PHE A 12 17.62 45.58 -38.46
N VAL A 13 17.26 45.64 -39.73
CA VAL A 13 16.18 44.84 -40.35
C VAL A 13 16.80 43.79 -41.27
N ARG A 14 16.29 42.56 -41.20
CA ARG A 14 16.34 41.61 -42.33
C ARG A 14 14.91 41.42 -42.85
N PRO A 15 14.72 41.29 -44.17
CA PRO A 15 13.38 41.13 -44.73
C PRO A 15 12.78 39.78 -44.34
N ILE A 16 11.51 39.80 -43.94
CA ILE A 16 10.64 38.62 -43.93
C ILE A 16 9.73 38.76 -45.14
N GLU A 17 9.59 37.70 -45.93
CA GLU A 17 8.75 37.69 -47.12
C GLU A 17 7.27 37.83 -46.75
N ALA A 18 6.47 38.46 -47.63
CA ALA A 18 5.10 38.81 -47.34
C ALA A 18 4.16 37.59 -47.36
N VAL A 19 4.07 36.87 -46.24
CA VAL A 19 3.03 35.85 -46.03
C VAL A 19 1.66 36.53 -45.96
N ASN A 20 0.80 36.18 -46.90
CA ASN A 20 -0.50 36.81 -47.11
C ASN A 20 -1.47 36.49 -45.95
N LEU A 21 -1.67 37.45 -45.05
CA LEU A 21 -2.58 37.34 -43.90
C LEU A 21 -4.06 37.33 -44.33
N LYS A 22 -4.50 36.18 -44.86
CA LYS A 22 -5.91 35.80 -44.76
C LYS A 22 -6.27 35.74 -43.28
N ALA A 23 -7.25 36.54 -42.86
CA ALA A 23 -7.81 36.46 -41.52
C ALA A 23 -8.55 35.13 -41.37
N ASN A 24 -7.88 34.13 -40.80
CA ASN A 24 -8.53 32.91 -40.36
C ASN A 24 -9.58 33.28 -39.30
N ARG A 25 -10.86 33.21 -39.70
CA ARG A 25 -11.94 33.03 -38.73
C ARG A 25 -11.66 31.73 -38.01
N ALA A 26 -11.24 31.80 -36.75
CA ALA A 26 -11.11 30.61 -35.92
C ALA A 26 -12.47 29.89 -35.88
N THR A 27 -12.46 28.58 -36.12
CA THR A 27 -13.67 27.77 -36.02
C THR A 27 -14.24 27.91 -34.60
N PRO A 28 -15.55 28.16 -34.43
CA PRO A 28 -16.15 28.23 -33.09
C PRO A 28 -15.85 26.95 -32.29
N THR A 29 -15.41 27.09 -31.05
CA THR A 29 -15.15 25.94 -30.17
C THR A 29 -16.45 25.22 -29.87
N SER A 30 -16.52 23.93 -30.18
CA SER A 30 -17.78 23.18 -30.21
C SER A 30 -17.53 21.69 -30.01
N PHE A 31 -18.50 20.99 -29.42
CA PHE A 31 -18.51 19.53 -29.36
C PHE A 31 -19.91 19.02 -29.68
N ALA A 32 -20.01 18.06 -30.60
CA ALA A 32 -21.29 17.58 -31.13
C ALA A 32 -21.24 16.10 -31.50
N ILE A 33 -22.41 15.53 -31.79
CA ILE A 33 -22.57 14.17 -32.32
C ILE A 33 -22.91 14.27 -33.81
N ASP A 34 -22.14 13.58 -34.63
CA ASP A 34 -22.37 13.36 -36.06
C ASP A 34 -22.98 11.96 -36.20
N TYR A 35 -24.32 11.92 -36.21
CA TYR A 35 -25.10 10.70 -36.29
C TYR A 35 -24.88 9.97 -37.61
N ASP A 36 -24.89 10.68 -38.74
CA ASP A 36 -24.79 10.09 -40.08
C ASP A 36 -23.46 9.36 -40.32
N ASN A 37 -22.40 9.78 -39.62
CA ASN A 37 -21.06 9.17 -39.67
C ASN A 37 -20.65 8.47 -38.35
N ASP A 38 -21.62 8.19 -37.47
CA ASP A 38 -21.45 7.43 -36.23
C ASP A 38 -20.27 7.86 -35.33
N ARG A 39 -20.06 9.18 -35.15
CA ARG A 39 -18.87 9.74 -34.47
C ARG A 39 -19.15 11.00 -33.65
N PHE A 40 -18.17 11.40 -32.84
CA PHE A 40 -18.14 12.76 -32.27
C PHE A 40 -17.46 13.73 -33.24
N VAL A 41 -17.77 15.01 -33.09
CA VAL A 41 -17.11 16.12 -33.78
C VAL A 41 -16.66 17.16 -32.75
N LEU A 42 -15.37 17.51 -32.79
CA LEU A 42 -14.73 18.52 -31.94
C LEU A 42 -14.21 19.65 -32.83
N ASP A 43 -14.67 20.88 -32.57
CA ASP A 43 -14.29 22.10 -33.31
C ASP A 43 -14.37 21.96 -34.85
N GLY A 44 -15.36 21.18 -35.32
CA GLY A 44 -15.59 20.88 -36.73
C GLY A 44 -14.76 19.73 -37.32
N GLN A 45 -13.97 19.00 -36.52
CA GLN A 45 -13.18 17.83 -36.95
C GLN A 45 -13.71 16.52 -36.34
N PRO A 46 -13.61 15.37 -37.04
CA PRO A 46 -13.89 14.05 -36.47
C PRO A 46 -13.10 13.82 -35.17
N PHE A 47 -13.77 13.34 -34.13
CA PHE A 47 -13.18 13.12 -32.81
C PHE A 47 -13.49 11.74 -32.24
N ARG A 48 -12.52 11.22 -31.47
CA ARG A 48 -12.59 9.98 -30.73
C ARG A 48 -11.84 10.15 -29.41
N TYR A 49 -12.35 9.59 -28.31
CA TYR A 49 -11.63 9.59 -27.04
C TYR A 49 -11.19 8.20 -26.57
N LEU A 50 -10.00 8.19 -25.98
CA LEU A 50 -9.57 7.22 -24.98
C LEU A 50 -9.44 8.02 -23.68
N SER A 51 -10.36 7.74 -22.76
CA SER A 51 -10.53 8.37 -21.46
C SER A 51 -10.15 7.42 -20.34
N GLY A 52 -9.95 7.93 -19.14
CA GLY A 52 -9.89 7.14 -17.92
C GLY A 52 -10.57 7.85 -16.77
N SER A 53 -11.20 7.11 -15.87
CA SER A 53 -11.77 7.66 -14.65
C SER A 53 -10.70 7.94 -13.59
N ILE A 54 -10.79 9.14 -13.01
CA ILE A 54 -9.98 9.61 -11.88
C ILE A 54 -10.84 10.50 -10.98
N HIS A 55 -10.86 10.23 -9.67
CA HIS A 55 -11.74 10.93 -8.73
C HIS A 55 -10.92 11.94 -7.91
N TYR A 56 -11.04 13.25 -8.20
CA TYR A 56 -10.26 14.30 -7.51
C TYR A 56 -10.50 14.33 -5.98
N PHE A 57 -11.66 13.85 -5.53
CA PHE A 57 -12.03 13.71 -4.12
C PHE A 57 -11.35 12.51 -3.43
N ARG A 58 -10.81 11.53 -4.19
CA ARG A 58 -10.00 10.39 -3.71
C ARG A 58 -8.48 10.58 -3.88
N VAL A 59 -8.04 11.73 -4.42
CA VAL A 59 -6.63 12.04 -4.70
C VAL A 59 -6.25 13.37 -4.04
N PRO A 60 -5.19 13.47 -3.21
CA PRO A 60 -4.79 14.75 -2.61
C PRO A 60 -4.48 15.81 -3.69
N ARG A 61 -4.94 17.06 -3.52
CA ARG A 61 -4.85 18.13 -4.54
C ARG A 61 -3.45 18.34 -5.12
N VAL A 62 -2.45 18.26 -4.26
CA VAL A 62 -1.02 18.33 -4.57
C VAL A 62 -0.51 17.23 -5.50
N TYR A 63 -1.25 16.13 -5.67
CA TYR A 63 -0.95 15.04 -6.61
C TYR A 63 -1.85 15.03 -7.85
N TRP A 64 -2.90 15.87 -7.94
CA TRP A 64 -3.79 15.94 -9.12
C TRP A 64 -2.99 16.06 -10.43
N GLU A 65 -2.02 16.97 -10.49
CA GLU A 65 -1.21 17.17 -11.71
C GLU A 65 -0.33 15.95 -12.04
N ASP A 66 0.23 15.26 -11.05
CA ASP A 66 1.02 14.04 -11.28
C ASP A 66 0.15 12.90 -11.84
N ARG A 67 -1.02 12.64 -11.25
CA ARG A 67 -1.92 11.59 -11.72
C ARG A 67 -2.43 11.89 -13.13
N LEU A 68 -2.81 13.13 -13.41
CA LEU A 68 -3.22 13.56 -14.75
C LEU A 68 -2.07 13.50 -15.77
N ARG A 69 -0.81 13.81 -15.36
CA ARG A 69 0.38 13.60 -16.20
C ARG A 69 0.60 12.12 -16.53
N ARG A 70 0.38 11.19 -15.59
CA ARG A 70 0.43 9.73 -15.83
C ARG A 70 -0.66 9.30 -16.82
N MET A 71 -1.89 9.79 -16.69
CA MET A 71 -2.98 9.50 -17.63
C MET A 71 -2.65 9.99 -19.05
N ARG A 72 -2.10 11.20 -19.19
CA ARG A 72 -1.60 11.71 -20.47
C ARG A 72 -0.43 10.88 -21.02
N ALA A 73 0.51 10.47 -20.15
CA ALA A 73 1.64 9.61 -20.51
C ALA A 73 1.25 8.18 -20.89
N MET A 74 0.06 7.70 -20.48
CA MET A 74 -0.53 6.44 -20.96
C MET A 74 -0.98 6.53 -22.42
N GLY A 75 -1.18 7.74 -22.94
CA GLY A 75 -1.69 8.01 -24.29
C GLY A 75 -3.17 8.41 -24.35
N LEU A 76 -3.82 8.64 -23.20
CA LEU A 76 -5.19 9.15 -23.13
C LEU A 76 -5.26 10.60 -23.64
N ASN A 77 -6.42 10.99 -24.16
CA ASN A 77 -6.74 12.36 -24.58
C ASN A 77 -7.91 13.00 -23.80
N ALA A 78 -8.55 12.25 -22.92
CA ALA A 78 -9.60 12.73 -22.02
C ALA A 78 -9.48 12.09 -20.62
N ILE A 79 -10.22 12.65 -19.67
CA ILE A 79 -10.50 12.07 -18.35
C ILE A 79 -12.00 12.05 -18.11
N GLN A 80 -12.45 11.14 -17.24
CA GLN A 80 -13.79 11.14 -16.67
C GLN A 80 -13.71 11.37 -15.15
N THR A 81 -14.65 12.14 -14.59
CA THR A 81 -14.70 12.36 -13.13
C THR A 81 -16.13 12.63 -12.63
N TYR A 82 -16.44 12.18 -11.42
CA TYR A 82 -17.70 12.43 -10.72
C TYR A 82 -17.67 13.73 -9.89
N VAL A 83 -18.83 14.29 -9.58
CA VAL A 83 -18.99 15.40 -8.61
C VAL A 83 -19.89 14.95 -7.44
N PRO A 84 -19.35 14.38 -6.34
CA PRO A 84 -20.14 13.96 -5.19
C PRO A 84 -20.77 15.14 -4.46
N TRP A 85 -22.10 15.25 -4.51
CA TRP A 85 -22.86 16.35 -3.90
C TRP A 85 -22.57 16.49 -2.40
N ASN A 86 -22.56 15.39 -1.64
CA ASN A 86 -22.27 15.38 -0.20
C ASN A 86 -20.87 15.85 0.19
N PHE A 87 -19.91 15.80 -0.74
CA PHE A 87 -18.58 16.36 -0.56
C PHE A 87 -18.60 17.89 -0.63
N HIS A 88 -19.49 18.46 -1.46
CA HIS A 88 -19.59 19.90 -1.71
C HIS A 88 -20.65 20.59 -0.85
N GLU A 89 -21.71 19.90 -0.42
CA GLU A 89 -22.74 20.40 0.51
C GLU A 89 -22.82 19.47 1.74
N PRO A 90 -21.76 19.40 2.58
CA PRO A 90 -21.72 18.53 3.76
C PRO A 90 -22.72 18.94 4.84
N GLN A 91 -23.25 20.16 4.80
CA GLN A 91 -24.39 20.65 5.58
C GLN A 91 -25.31 21.44 4.63
N HIS A 92 -26.63 21.32 4.81
CA HIS A 92 -27.63 21.97 3.93
C HIS A 92 -27.39 23.49 3.83
N GLY A 93 -27.28 24.00 2.62
CA GLY A 93 -26.97 25.40 2.28
C GLY A 93 -25.49 25.79 2.38
N HIS A 94 -24.59 24.91 2.83
CA HIS A 94 -23.17 25.23 3.04
C HIS A 94 -22.27 24.63 1.95
N TYR A 95 -22.03 25.40 0.89
CA TYR A 95 -21.31 24.97 -0.31
C TYR A 95 -19.80 25.23 -0.24
N LEU A 96 -19.00 24.18 -0.44
CA LEU A 96 -17.53 24.22 -0.42
C LEU A 96 -16.93 23.81 -1.78
N PHE A 97 -16.10 24.68 -2.35
CA PHE A 97 -15.49 24.53 -3.69
C PHE A 97 -14.01 24.98 -3.72
N ASP A 98 -13.36 24.95 -2.56
CA ASP A 98 -12.01 25.41 -2.30
C ASP A 98 -11.09 24.25 -1.90
N HIS A 99 -9.77 24.50 -1.84
CA HIS A 99 -8.76 23.52 -1.43
C HIS A 99 -8.97 22.14 -2.09
N GLN A 100 -9.24 21.08 -1.34
CA GLN A 100 -9.44 19.71 -1.84
C GLN A 100 -10.74 19.52 -2.66
N ARG A 101 -11.63 20.53 -2.66
CA ARG A 101 -12.94 20.54 -3.33
C ARG A 101 -12.97 21.46 -4.57
N ASP A 102 -11.81 21.90 -5.04
CA ASP A 102 -11.67 22.81 -6.17
C ASP A 102 -11.76 22.07 -7.52
N LEU A 103 -13.00 21.68 -7.87
CA LEU A 103 -13.34 21.04 -9.15
C LEU A 103 -12.88 21.87 -10.36
N VAL A 104 -12.91 23.20 -10.24
CA VAL A 104 -12.57 24.11 -11.33
C VAL A 104 -11.07 24.03 -11.62
N GLU A 105 -10.20 24.12 -10.61
CA GLU A 105 -8.77 23.97 -10.83
C GLU A 105 -8.38 22.54 -11.21
N PHE A 106 -9.07 21.50 -10.72
CA PHE A 106 -8.84 20.13 -11.20
C PHE A 106 -9.02 20.00 -12.72
N ILE A 107 -10.12 20.55 -13.24
CA ILE A 107 -10.41 20.57 -14.68
C ILE A 107 -9.42 21.47 -15.44
N ARG A 108 -9.00 22.61 -14.87
CA ARG A 108 -7.97 23.47 -15.48
C ARG A 108 -6.58 22.84 -15.47
N ILE A 109 -6.23 21.97 -14.52
CA ILE A 109 -5.00 21.17 -14.58
C ILE A 109 -5.07 20.19 -15.76
N ALA A 110 -6.19 19.49 -15.95
CA ALA A 110 -6.37 18.58 -17.08
C ALA A 110 -6.24 19.31 -18.44
N GLU A 111 -6.88 20.48 -18.58
CA GLU A 111 -6.75 21.35 -19.75
C GLU A 111 -5.30 21.74 -20.06
N ARG A 112 -4.53 22.18 -19.04
CA ARG A 112 -3.10 22.53 -19.17
C ARG A 112 -2.21 21.35 -19.58
N LEU A 113 -2.69 20.11 -19.42
CA LEU A 113 -2.02 18.88 -19.85
C LEU A 113 -2.51 18.35 -21.20
N GLY A 114 -3.45 19.05 -21.85
CA GLY A 114 -4.05 18.63 -23.12
C GLY A 114 -5.02 17.46 -22.98
N LEU A 115 -5.69 17.33 -21.83
CA LEU A 115 -6.74 16.36 -21.56
C LEU A 115 -8.11 17.06 -21.56
N TYR A 116 -9.04 16.53 -22.35
CA TYR A 116 -10.46 16.90 -22.28
C TYR A 116 -11.15 16.27 -21.06
N THR A 117 -12.35 16.73 -20.71
CA THR A 117 -13.12 16.22 -19.56
C THR A 117 -14.51 15.74 -19.97
N LEU A 118 -14.87 14.54 -19.48
CA LEU A 118 -16.20 13.95 -19.51
C LEU A 118 -16.73 14.02 -18.06
N LEU A 119 -17.73 14.86 -17.79
CA LEU A 119 -18.08 15.24 -16.41
C LEU A 119 -19.38 14.58 -15.93
N ARG A 120 -19.34 13.87 -14.81
CA ARG A 120 -20.50 13.16 -14.24
C ARG A 120 -21.00 13.90 -12.99
N VAL A 121 -22.00 14.74 -13.16
CA VAL A 121 -22.42 15.73 -12.13
C VAL A 121 -23.51 15.22 -11.16
N GLY A 122 -23.97 13.98 -11.34
CA GLY A 122 -24.92 13.32 -10.45
C GLY A 122 -26.40 13.64 -10.78
N PRO A 123 -27.28 13.82 -9.77
CA PRO A 123 -26.96 14.13 -8.38
C PRO A 123 -26.49 12.91 -7.56
N TYR A 124 -26.96 11.72 -7.92
CA TYR A 124 -26.41 10.43 -7.48
C TYR A 124 -25.28 9.97 -8.41
N ILE A 125 -24.24 9.34 -7.87
CA ILE A 125 -23.03 8.94 -8.60
C ILE A 125 -22.59 7.48 -8.38
N CYS A 126 -23.27 6.70 -7.53
CA CYS A 126 -22.80 5.38 -7.08
C CYS A 126 -21.33 5.41 -6.58
N ALA A 127 -20.41 4.83 -7.35
CA ALA A 127 -18.96 4.96 -7.23
C ALA A 127 -18.35 4.57 -5.88
N GLU A 128 -18.99 3.64 -5.15
CA GLU A 128 -18.55 3.12 -3.85
C GLU A 128 -18.21 4.23 -2.83
N TRP A 129 -18.92 5.34 -2.94
CA TRP A 129 -18.74 6.56 -2.16
C TRP A 129 -19.99 6.83 -1.33
N GLU A 130 -19.83 7.25 -0.07
CA GLU A 130 -20.89 7.51 0.91
C GLU A 130 -22.25 7.86 0.28
N ASN A 131 -23.29 7.06 0.54
CA ASN A 131 -24.68 7.32 0.13
C ASN A 131 -24.86 7.59 -1.38
N GLY A 132 -23.99 7.02 -2.23
CA GLY A 132 -23.96 7.30 -3.67
C GLY A 132 -23.69 8.76 -4.01
N GLY A 133 -23.00 9.49 -3.13
CA GLY A 133 -22.76 10.93 -3.24
C GLY A 133 -23.90 11.83 -2.74
N LEU A 134 -25.04 11.28 -2.31
CA LEU A 134 -26.18 12.06 -1.82
C LEU A 134 -25.96 12.55 -0.37
N PRO A 135 -26.29 13.80 0.00
CA PRO A 135 -26.06 14.29 1.37
C PRO A 135 -26.94 13.62 2.43
N TYR A 136 -26.36 13.26 3.57
CA TYR A 136 -27.08 12.62 4.70
C TYR A 136 -28.29 13.45 5.17
N TRP A 137 -28.21 14.78 5.11
CA TRP A 137 -29.23 15.69 5.61
C TRP A 137 -30.55 15.61 4.80
N LEU A 138 -30.54 15.03 3.59
CA LEU A 138 -31.76 14.70 2.84
C LEU A 138 -32.67 13.78 3.64
N LEU A 139 -32.11 12.83 4.40
CA LEU A 139 -32.85 11.85 5.20
C LEU A 139 -33.63 12.51 6.36
N LYS A 140 -33.34 13.76 6.72
CA LYS A 140 -34.12 14.51 7.73
C LYS A 140 -35.55 14.79 7.23
N GLU A 141 -35.76 14.85 5.92
CA GLU A 141 -37.07 14.93 5.29
C GLU A 141 -37.79 13.57 5.36
N LYS A 142 -38.49 13.31 6.47
CA LYS A 142 -39.10 12.00 6.75
C LYS A 142 -39.97 11.51 5.60
N GLY A 143 -39.67 10.31 5.11
CA GLY A 143 -40.35 9.68 3.96
C GLY A 143 -39.97 10.25 2.59
N ILE A 144 -38.84 10.95 2.46
CA ILE A 144 -38.26 11.34 1.17
C ILE A 144 -38.01 10.10 0.27
N LYS A 145 -38.21 10.27 -1.03
CA LYS A 145 -37.83 9.30 -2.06
C LYS A 145 -36.71 9.87 -2.93
N MET A 146 -35.47 9.58 -2.54
CA MET A 146 -34.30 9.95 -3.34
C MET A 146 -34.36 9.33 -4.75
N ARG A 147 -33.77 10.02 -5.73
CA ARG A 147 -33.75 9.63 -7.17
C ARG A 147 -35.15 9.46 -7.81
N THR A 148 -36.15 10.23 -7.34
CA THR A 148 -37.51 10.29 -7.91
C THR A 148 -38.04 11.72 -7.98
N SER A 149 -39.23 11.89 -8.56
CA SER A 149 -39.93 13.17 -8.69
C SER A 149 -40.49 13.73 -7.37
N ASP A 150 -40.19 13.12 -6.21
CA ASP A 150 -40.56 13.65 -4.89
C ASP A 150 -40.14 15.12 -4.74
N PRO A 151 -41.09 16.06 -4.52
CA PRO A 151 -40.79 17.47 -4.32
C PRO A 151 -39.75 17.76 -3.22
N LYS A 152 -39.62 16.93 -2.18
CA LYS A 152 -38.58 17.09 -1.16
C LYS A 152 -37.17 16.94 -1.74
N TYR A 153 -37.02 15.96 -2.62
CA TYR A 153 -35.76 15.64 -3.28
C TYR A 153 -35.47 16.62 -4.42
N THR A 154 -36.42 16.83 -5.33
CA THR A 154 -36.23 17.71 -6.51
C THR A 154 -35.98 19.18 -6.12
N ASN A 155 -36.67 19.72 -5.10
CA ASN A 155 -36.38 21.06 -4.57
C ASN A 155 -34.97 21.18 -3.96
N SER A 156 -34.39 20.08 -3.48
CA SER A 156 -33.02 20.06 -2.94
C SER A 156 -31.99 19.95 -4.07
N VAL A 157 -32.30 19.13 -5.09
CA VAL A 157 -31.50 18.93 -6.30
C VAL A 157 -31.44 20.20 -7.18
N GLU A 158 -32.52 20.99 -7.31
CA GLU A 158 -32.47 22.25 -8.07
C GLU A 158 -31.54 23.28 -7.41
N LYS A 159 -31.53 23.39 -6.07
CA LYS A 159 -30.58 24.25 -5.33
C LYS A 159 -29.13 23.85 -5.62
N TRP A 160 -28.83 22.55 -5.51
CA TRP A 160 -27.49 22.02 -5.76
C TRP A 160 -27.00 22.34 -7.17
N PHE A 161 -27.79 22.03 -8.21
CA PHE A 161 -27.42 22.34 -9.59
C PHE A 161 -27.43 23.85 -9.89
N GLY A 162 -28.23 24.64 -9.15
CA GLY A 162 -28.14 26.10 -9.12
C GLY A 162 -26.80 26.64 -8.62
N VAL A 163 -26.02 25.86 -7.86
CA VAL A 163 -24.66 26.20 -7.44
C VAL A 163 -23.59 25.54 -8.32
N LEU A 164 -23.77 24.27 -8.70
CA LEU A 164 -22.78 23.53 -9.49
C LEU A 164 -22.74 23.94 -10.97
N LEU A 165 -23.88 23.96 -11.66
CA LEU A 165 -23.89 24.15 -13.12
C LEU A 165 -23.37 25.53 -13.58
N PRO A 166 -23.58 26.63 -12.84
CA PRO A 166 -22.90 27.90 -13.14
C PRO A 166 -21.37 27.86 -13.02
N LYS A 167 -20.79 26.92 -12.27
CA LYS A 167 -19.33 26.67 -12.21
C LYS A 167 -18.85 25.79 -13.37
N VAL A 168 -19.69 24.87 -13.83
CA VAL A 168 -19.42 23.99 -14.99
C VAL A 168 -19.54 24.73 -16.32
N ARG A 169 -20.51 25.64 -16.45
CA ARG A 169 -20.81 26.36 -17.71
C ARG A 169 -19.57 27.01 -18.36
N PRO A 170 -18.68 27.75 -17.66
CA PRO A 170 -17.46 28.33 -18.24
C PRO A 170 -16.35 27.32 -18.57
N LEU A 171 -16.55 26.04 -18.27
CA LEU A 171 -15.65 24.92 -18.59
C LEU A 171 -16.15 24.10 -19.79
N MET A 172 -17.39 24.31 -20.25
CA MET A 172 -17.94 23.63 -21.43
C MET A 172 -17.19 24.05 -22.71
N ARG A 173 -17.04 23.11 -23.67
CA ARG A 173 -16.36 23.38 -24.94
C ARG A 173 -17.02 24.47 -25.78
N ALA A 174 -18.34 24.55 -25.74
CA ALA A 174 -19.12 25.64 -26.35
C ALA A 174 -18.76 27.04 -25.80
N ASN A 175 -18.21 27.11 -24.58
CA ASN A 175 -17.73 28.33 -23.92
C ASN A 175 -16.18 28.39 -23.88
N GLY A 176 -15.49 27.60 -24.71
CA GLY A 176 -14.03 27.62 -24.87
C GLY A 176 -13.23 26.75 -23.89
N GLY A 177 -13.89 25.99 -22.99
CA GLY A 177 -13.20 25.14 -22.00
C GLY A 177 -12.92 23.69 -22.48
N PRO A 178 -12.54 22.78 -21.55
CA PRO A 178 -12.17 21.39 -21.84
C PRO A 178 -13.31 20.37 -21.64
N VAL A 179 -14.45 20.73 -21.06
CA VAL A 179 -15.56 19.79 -20.78
C VAL A 179 -16.37 19.58 -22.07
N LEU A 180 -16.35 18.36 -22.58
CA LEU A 180 -16.99 17.99 -23.85
C LEU A 180 -18.46 17.62 -23.65
N MET A 181 -18.73 16.76 -22.67
CA MET A 181 -20.06 16.19 -22.41
C MET A 181 -20.30 16.03 -20.90
N VAL A 182 -21.57 16.10 -20.51
CA VAL A 182 -22.02 16.06 -19.11
C VAL A 182 -23.05 14.94 -18.93
N GLN A 183 -22.84 14.07 -17.94
CA GLN A 183 -23.77 12.99 -17.65
C GLN A 183 -24.93 13.47 -16.79
N VAL A 184 -26.13 12.98 -17.09
CA VAL A 184 -27.35 13.16 -16.29
C VAL A 184 -27.62 11.85 -15.56
N GLU A 185 -27.72 11.90 -14.22
CA GLU A 185 -27.90 10.68 -13.38
C GLU A 185 -26.78 9.64 -13.56
N ASN A 186 -26.95 8.45 -12.95
CA ASN A 186 -25.99 7.36 -12.98
C ASN A 186 -26.69 6.00 -12.90
N GLU A 187 -26.62 5.19 -13.96
CA GLU A 187 -27.21 3.83 -14.00
C GLU A 187 -28.67 3.84 -13.49
N TYR A 188 -29.48 4.75 -14.05
CA TYR A 188 -30.87 4.87 -13.65
C TYR A 188 -31.69 3.64 -14.10
N GLY A 189 -31.21 2.94 -15.13
CA GLY A 189 -31.66 1.62 -15.53
C GLY A 189 -31.53 0.53 -14.46
N SER A 190 -30.60 0.71 -13.52
CA SER A 190 -30.37 -0.19 -12.38
C SER A 190 -31.21 0.17 -11.16
N PHE A 191 -32.04 1.22 -11.21
CA PHE A 191 -32.88 1.67 -10.09
C PHE A 191 -34.37 1.36 -10.31
N SER A 192 -34.97 0.67 -9.35
CA SER A 192 -36.31 0.08 -9.45
C SER A 192 -37.47 1.08 -9.63
N ALA A 193 -37.27 2.37 -9.36
CA ALA A 193 -38.33 3.39 -9.50
C ALA A 193 -38.73 3.68 -10.95
N CYS A 194 -37.79 3.64 -11.90
CA CYS A 194 -38.02 3.93 -13.33
C CYS A 194 -38.77 5.27 -13.59
N ASP A 195 -38.54 6.30 -12.78
CA ASP A 195 -39.23 7.58 -12.83
C ASP A 195 -38.70 8.46 -13.98
N ALA A 196 -39.38 8.40 -15.12
CA ALA A 196 -39.06 9.18 -16.32
C ALA A 196 -39.44 10.68 -16.22
N GLU A 197 -40.27 11.07 -15.25
CA GLU A 197 -40.56 12.49 -14.98
C GLU A 197 -39.35 13.15 -14.33
N TYR A 198 -38.73 12.48 -13.34
CA TYR A 198 -37.52 12.91 -12.66
C TYR A 198 -36.34 13.09 -13.62
N THR A 199 -36.08 12.09 -14.48
CA THR A 199 -34.93 12.13 -15.39
C THR A 199 -35.15 13.10 -16.56
N GLY A 200 -36.39 13.24 -17.04
CA GLY A 200 -36.79 14.29 -17.99
C GLY A 200 -36.65 15.70 -17.40
N TRP A 201 -37.03 15.89 -16.14
CA TRP A 201 -36.85 17.15 -15.41
C TRP A 201 -35.37 17.49 -15.20
N LEU A 202 -34.52 16.51 -14.85
CA LEU A 202 -33.07 16.71 -14.75
C LEU A 202 -32.45 17.18 -16.08
N ARG A 203 -32.82 16.55 -17.20
CA ARG A 203 -32.41 16.99 -18.55
C ARG A 203 -32.76 18.47 -18.77
N ASP A 204 -33.99 18.87 -18.47
CA ASP A 204 -34.45 20.23 -18.75
C ASP A 204 -33.82 21.28 -17.81
N LEU A 205 -33.56 20.91 -16.55
CA LEU A 205 -32.76 21.71 -15.62
C LEU A 205 -31.31 21.90 -16.13
N PHE A 206 -30.70 20.86 -16.69
CA PHE A 206 -29.34 20.94 -17.23
C PHE A 206 -29.31 21.76 -18.52
N ARG A 207 -30.31 21.59 -19.41
CA ARG A 207 -30.50 22.39 -20.64
C ARG A 207 -30.65 23.89 -20.32
N LYS A 208 -31.49 24.22 -19.33
CA LYS A 208 -31.71 25.59 -18.79
C LYS A 208 -30.41 26.26 -18.31
N GLN A 209 -29.49 25.49 -17.71
CA GLN A 209 -28.25 26.03 -17.13
C GLN A 209 -27.03 26.00 -18.09
N LEU A 210 -26.84 24.91 -18.85
CA LEU A 210 -25.67 24.67 -19.71
C LEU A 210 -25.90 24.96 -21.20
N GLY A 211 -27.17 25.05 -21.64
CA GLY A 211 -27.55 25.30 -23.03
C GLY A 211 -27.95 24.05 -23.82
N ASN A 212 -28.68 24.28 -24.92
CA ASN A 212 -29.23 23.21 -25.77
C ASN A 212 -28.17 22.49 -26.60
N ASP A 213 -27.05 23.15 -26.91
CA ASP A 213 -25.96 22.60 -27.72
C ASP A 213 -24.98 21.72 -26.92
N THR A 214 -25.13 21.63 -25.59
CA THR A 214 -24.32 20.74 -24.75
C THR A 214 -24.62 19.27 -25.07
N VAL A 215 -23.59 18.44 -25.24
CA VAL A 215 -23.77 16.98 -25.28
C VAL A 215 -24.07 16.48 -23.86
N LEU A 216 -25.34 16.21 -23.59
CA LEU A 216 -25.78 15.49 -22.40
C LEU A 216 -25.81 13.99 -22.70
N TYR A 217 -25.45 13.13 -21.74
CA TYR A 217 -25.48 11.68 -21.91
C TYR A 217 -25.96 10.92 -20.66
N THR A 218 -26.35 9.64 -20.81
CA THR A 218 -26.58 8.68 -19.71
C THR A 218 -25.63 7.49 -19.85
N THR A 219 -25.44 6.74 -18.76
CA THR A 219 -24.66 5.50 -18.73
C THR A 219 -25.42 4.47 -17.90
N ASP A 220 -25.64 3.30 -18.48
CA ASP A 220 -26.38 2.18 -17.93
C ASP A 220 -25.82 0.86 -18.50
N GLY A 221 -25.85 -0.22 -17.73
CA GLY A 221 -25.24 -1.49 -18.12
C GLY A 221 -25.72 -2.00 -19.50
N GLY A 222 -24.81 -2.56 -20.29
CA GLY A 222 -25.00 -2.90 -21.71
C GLY A 222 -26.00 -4.02 -22.06
N SER A 223 -27.23 -3.97 -21.55
CA SER A 223 -28.34 -4.86 -21.92
C SER A 223 -29.69 -4.14 -21.90
N GLU A 224 -30.66 -4.68 -22.65
CA GLU A 224 -32.04 -4.18 -22.71
C GLU A 224 -32.76 -4.16 -21.34
N GLY A 225 -32.26 -4.88 -20.35
CA GLY A 225 -32.81 -4.86 -18.98
C GLY A 225 -32.63 -3.50 -18.31
N PHE A 226 -31.40 -3.00 -18.28
CA PHE A 226 -31.07 -1.68 -17.72
C PHE A 226 -31.52 -0.55 -18.67
N LEU A 227 -31.29 -0.72 -19.97
CA LEU A 227 -31.67 0.26 -20.99
C LEU A 227 -33.20 0.44 -21.16
N LYS A 228 -34.02 -0.32 -20.44
CA LYS A 228 -35.47 -0.06 -20.31
C LYS A 228 -35.79 1.25 -19.58
N CYS A 229 -35.00 1.64 -18.57
CA CYS A 229 -35.30 2.75 -17.67
C CYS A 229 -34.21 3.84 -17.62
N GLY A 230 -32.98 3.53 -18.06
CA GLY A 230 -31.86 4.47 -18.09
C GLY A 230 -31.93 5.61 -19.14
N PRO A 231 -32.25 5.32 -20.42
CA PRO A 231 -32.22 6.31 -21.49
C PRO A 231 -33.22 7.45 -21.33
N ILE A 232 -32.75 8.69 -21.44
CA ILE A 232 -33.58 9.90 -21.33
C ILE A 232 -33.80 10.50 -22.73
N PRO A 233 -35.05 10.74 -23.17
CA PRO A 233 -35.31 11.37 -24.47
C PRO A 233 -34.62 12.73 -24.62
N GLY A 234 -33.82 12.92 -25.68
CA GLY A 234 -33.03 14.15 -25.91
C GLY A 234 -31.67 14.21 -25.20
N VAL A 235 -31.25 13.10 -24.60
CA VAL A 235 -29.94 12.84 -24.00
C VAL A 235 -29.31 11.67 -24.76
N TYR A 236 -27.97 11.59 -24.85
CA TYR A 236 -27.31 10.53 -25.60
C TYR A 236 -27.06 9.27 -24.76
N THR A 237 -27.60 8.14 -25.19
CA THR A 237 -27.42 6.86 -24.51
C THR A 237 -26.01 6.30 -24.71
N THR A 238 -25.32 5.99 -23.62
CA THR A 238 -24.06 5.22 -23.60
C THR A 238 -24.20 4.01 -22.70
N VAL A 239 -23.32 3.03 -22.83
CA VAL A 239 -23.35 1.80 -22.02
C VAL A 239 -22.08 1.64 -21.21
N ASP A 240 -22.13 0.79 -20.19
CA ASP A 240 -20.95 0.24 -19.51
C ASP A 240 -20.91 -1.30 -19.57
N PHE A 241 -19.71 -1.85 -19.47
CA PHE A 241 -19.42 -3.29 -19.36
C PHE A 241 -17.92 -3.54 -19.15
N GLY A 242 -17.59 -4.65 -18.49
CA GLY A 242 -16.20 -5.09 -18.28
C GLY A 242 -15.58 -5.87 -19.46
N PRO A 243 -14.32 -6.31 -19.34
CA PRO A 243 -13.65 -7.18 -20.31
C PRO A 243 -14.41 -8.50 -20.53
N GLN A 244 -14.73 -8.81 -21.79
CA GLN A 244 -15.57 -9.94 -22.21
C GLN A 244 -15.28 -10.33 -23.67
N SER A 245 -15.98 -11.34 -24.22
CA SER A 245 -15.78 -11.74 -25.62
C SER A 245 -16.32 -10.72 -26.62
N ASN A 246 -15.81 -10.77 -27.85
CA ASN A 246 -16.20 -9.85 -28.93
C ASN A 246 -17.71 -9.87 -29.20
N GLU A 247 -18.35 -11.03 -29.12
CA GLU A 247 -19.80 -11.21 -29.32
C GLU A 247 -20.62 -10.49 -28.24
N GLY A 248 -20.11 -10.45 -27.00
CA GLY A 248 -20.68 -9.73 -25.87
C GLY A 248 -20.49 -8.22 -25.97
N ILE A 249 -19.30 -7.76 -26.41
CA ILE A 249 -19.04 -6.36 -26.73
C ILE A 249 -20.00 -5.87 -27.84
N ASP A 250 -20.13 -6.64 -28.92
CA ASP A 250 -21.05 -6.32 -30.00
C ASP A 250 -22.52 -6.39 -29.55
N ALA A 251 -22.86 -7.24 -28.57
CA ALA A 251 -24.20 -7.28 -27.99
C ALA A 251 -24.51 -6.01 -27.18
N ALA A 252 -23.57 -5.56 -26.35
CA ALA A 252 -23.73 -4.32 -25.58
C ALA A 252 -23.82 -3.09 -26.49
N PHE A 253 -23.04 -3.02 -27.57
CA PHE A 253 -23.16 -1.93 -28.56
C PHE A 253 -24.41 -2.04 -29.45
N ARG A 254 -24.94 -3.25 -29.73
CA ARG A 254 -26.29 -3.40 -30.32
C ARG A 254 -27.38 -2.88 -29.38
N ALA A 255 -27.27 -3.15 -28.07
CA ALA A 255 -28.20 -2.61 -27.08
C ALA A 255 -28.10 -1.08 -27.00
N GLN A 256 -26.90 -0.50 -26.94
CA GLN A 256 -26.71 0.96 -27.05
C GLN A 256 -27.39 1.51 -28.32
N ARG A 257 -27.16 0.88 -29.47
CA ARG A 257 -27.74 1.27 -30.77
C ARG A 257 -29.26 1.30 -30.76
N ASN A 258 -29.93 0.35 -30.13
CA ASN A 258 -31.39 0.31 -30.05
C ASN A 258 -31.97 1.58 -29.38
N HIS A 259 -31.24 2.17 -28.43
CA HIS A 259 -31.63 3.37 -27.68
C HIS A 259 -30.92 4.65 -28.17
N THR A 260 -30.44 4.68 -29.41
CA THR A 260 -29.89 5.90 -30.05
C THR A 260 -30.75 6.37 -31.22
N PRO A 261 -30.86 7.70 -31.47
CA PRO A 261 -31.60 8.26 -32.60
C PRO A 261 -31.24 7.58 -33.93
N ASN A 262 -32.25 7.07 -34.65
CA ASN A 262 -32.11 6.35 -35.91
C ASN A 262 -31.14 5.15 -35.89
N HIS A 263 -30.80 4.62 -34.70
CA HIS A 263 -29.75 3.64 -34.47
C HIS A 263 -28.36 4.13 -34.95
N ARG A 264 -28.02 5.39 -34.61
CA ARG A 264 -26.82 6.10 -35.07
C ARG A 264 -26.10 6.89 -33.97
N GLY A 265 -24.87 7.31 -34.26
CA GLY A 265 -23.98 8.07 -33.36
C GLY A 265 -22.77 7.25 -32.87
N PRO A 266 -21.85 7.84 -32.10
CA PRO A 266 -20.66 7.16 -31.62
C PRO A 266 -21.00 6.01 -30.67
N LEU A 267 -20.40 4.83 -30.90
CA LEU A 267 -20.36 3.78 -29.89
C LEU A 267 -19.53 4.25 -28.69
N VAL A 268 -19.99 3.97 -27.47
CA VAL A 268 -19.36 4.44 -26.23
C VAL A 268 -19.49 3.38 -25.15
N ASN A 269 -18.35 2.92 -24.63
CA ASN A 269 -18.28 2.32 -23.30
C ASN A 269 -17.79 3.40 -22.30
N SER A 270 -18.69 3.83 -21.43
CA SER A 270 -18.47 4.90 -20.44
C SER A 270 -17.82 4.40 -19.15
N GLU A 271 -17.88 3.10 -18.85
CA GLU A 271 -17.14 2.46 -17.75
C GLU A 271 -16.66 1.06 -18.18
N PHE A 272 -15.44 1.03 -18.73
CA PHE A 272 -14.77 -0.22 -19.04
C PHE A 272 -14.01 -0.71 -17.81
N TYR A 273 -14.64 -1.63 -17.06
CA TYR A 273 -14.18 -2.10 -15.74
C TYR A 273 -12.87 -2.91 -15.81
N VAL A 274 -11.71 -2.23 -15.76
CA VAL A 274 -10.38 -2.85 -15.85
C VAL A 274 -9.88 -3.47 -14.54
N GLY A 275 -10.72 -3.52 -13.53
CA GLY A 275 -10.46 -4.03 -12.18
C GLY A 275 -11.75 -3.97 -11.37
N TRP A 276 -11.66 -4.08 -10.04
CA TRP A 276 -12.83 -4.00 -9.16
C TRP A 276 -12.46 -3.51 -7.76
N PHE A 277 -13.45 -3.04 -7.00
CA PHE A 277 -13.28 -2.55 -5.63
C PHE A 277 -13.30 -3.68 -4.58
N ASP A 278 -12.62 -3.46 -3.45
CA ASP A 278 -12.59 -4.38 -2.31
C ASP A 278 -13.55 -3.94 -1.20
N SER A 279 -14.32 -4.89 -0.65
CA SER A 279 -15.10 -4.72 0.57
C SER A 279 -14.39 -5.41 1.74
N TRP A 280 -14.66 -4.96 2.97
CA TRP A 280 -14.16 -5.66 4.15
C TRP A 280 -14.75 -7.08 4.22
N ASN A 281 -13.96 -8.05 4.68
CA ASN A 281 -14.25 -9.50 4.69
C ASN A 281 -14.32 -10.18 3.30
N ASP A 282 -13.97 -9.49 2.22
CA ASP A 282 -13.82 -10.13 0.90
C ASP A 282 -12.54 -10.98 0.84
N THR A 283 -12.64 -12.16 0.22
CA THR A 283 -11.56 -13.17 0.17
C THR A 283 -11.45 -13.90 -1.18
N THR A 284 -12.31 -13.61 -2.16
CA THR A 284 -12.44 -14.44 -3.37
C THR A 284 -12.60 -13.67 -4.69
N LYS A 285 -12.28 -12.36 -4.73
CA LYS A 285 -12.37 -11.57 -5.98
C LYS A 285 -11.27 -11.93 -7.00
N GLU A 286 -11.70 -12.39 -8.16
CA GLU A 286 -10.90 -12.42 -9.39
C GLU A 286 -10.94 -11.05 -10.08
N VAL A 287 -9.82 -10.63 -10.67
CA VAL A 287 -9.74 -9.40 -11.49
C VAL A 287 -9.36 -9.74 -12.94
N PRO A 288 -9.87 -9.02 -13.95
CA PRO A 288 -9.58 -9.33 -15.35
C PRO A 288 -8.08 -9.29 -15.68
N SER A 289 -7.61 -10.25 -16.47
CA SER A 289 -6.22 -10.31 -16.92
C SER A 289 -5.88 -9.17 -17.89
N ASN A 290 -4.60 -8.81 -17.97
CA ASN A 290 -4.13 -7.74 -18.86
C ASN A 290 -4.41 -8.06 -20.33
N GLU A 291 -4.35 -9.34 -20.70
CA GLU A 291 -4.59 -9.86 -22.04
C GLU A 291 -6.07 -9.71 -22.41
N LEU A 292 -7.00 -10.04 -21.50
CA LEU A 292 -8.44 -9.88 -21.71
C LEU A 292 -8.84 -8.40 -21.77
N ILE A 293 -8.23 -7.56 -20.92
CA ILE A 293 -8.40 -6.10 -20.95
C ILE A 293 -7.97 -5.53 -22.31
N VAL A 294 -6.77 -5.90 -22.79
CA VAL A 294 -6.22 -5.40 -24.05
C VAL A 294 -6.95 -5.96 -25.28
N SER A 295 -7.40 -7.22 -25.27
CA SER A 295 -8.17 -7.79 -26.39
C SER A 295 -9.56 -7.16 -26.49
N SER A 296 -10.28 -7.01 -25.37
CA SER A 296 -11.58 -6.33 -25.32
C SER A 296 -11.45 -4.86 -25.76
N ALA A 297 -10.42 -4.15 -25.28
CA ALA A 297 -10.13 -2.78 -25.71
C ALA A 297 -9.77 -2.70 -27.20
N SER A 298 -9.04 -3.69 -27.74
CA SER A 298 -8.72 -3.78 -29.17
C SER A 298 -9.97 -3.96 -30.03
N HIS A 299 -10.91 -4.80 -29.62
CA HIS A 299 -12.16 -5.02 -30.35
C HIS A 299 -13.10 -3.82 -30.26
N MET A 300 -13.25 -3.21 -29.08
CA MET A 300 -13.92 -1.89 -28.96
C MET A 300 -13.25 -0.83 -29.85
N TYR A 301 -11.92 -0.89 -30.01
CA TYR A 301 -11.22 0.06 -30.87
C TYR A 301 -11.41 -0.20 -32.36
N SER A 302 -11.47 -1.45 -32.81
CA SER A 302 -11.69 -1.79 -34.23
C SER A 302 -13.11 -1.42 -34.70
N VAL A 303 -14.13 -1.54 -33.84
CA VAL A 303 -15.52 -1.15 -34.14
C VAL A 303 -15.81 0.36 -33.99
N GLY A 304 -14.78 1.19 -33.84
CA GLY A 304 -14.92 2.65 -33.79
C GLY A 304 -15.38 3.25 -32.44
N ALA A 305 -15.56 2.43 -31.40
CA ALA A 305 -16.07 2.90 -30.11
C ALA A 305 -15.11 3.83 -29.35
N ASN A 306 -15.68 4.65 -28.48
CA ASN A 306 -14.97 5.47 -27.50
C ASN A 306 -14.93 4.71 -26.17
N ILE A 307 -13.81 4.78 -25.46
CA ILE A 307 -13.55 3.93 -24.28
C ILE A 307 -13.15 4.83 -23.12
N ASN A 308 -13.79 4.65 -21.96
CA ASN A 308 -13.33 5.19 -20.70
C ASN A 308 -12.90 4.06 -19.75
N PHE A 309 -11.61 4.00 -19.40
CA PHE A 309 -11.07 3.01 -18.46
C PHE A 309 -11.54 3.31 -17.03
N TYR A 310 -12.44 2.46 -16.50
CA TYR A 310 -12.91 2.55 -15.11
C TYR A 310 -12.20 1.49 -14.25
N LEU A 311 -11.32 1.85 -13.32
CA LEU A 311 -10.68 3.14 -13.10
C LEU A 311 -9.31 3.16 -13.76
N ALA A 312 -8.89 4.32 -14.25
CA ALA A 312 -7.49 4.53 -14.63
C ALA A 312 -6.62 4.84 -13.40
N HIS A 313 -7.19 5.54 -12.41
CA HIS A 313 -6.63 5.75 -11.07
C HIS A 313 -7.76 5.94 -10.05
N GLY A 314 -7.91 5.04 -9.08
CA GLY A 314 -8.98 5.14 -8.08
C GLY A 314 -8.62 5.96 -6.83
N GLY A 315 -7.40 5.84 -6.31
CA GLY A 315 -6.95 6.56 -5.12
C GLY A 315 -7.43 5.94 -3.80
N THR A 316 -7.88 6.77 -2.86
CA THR A 316 -8.23 6.35 -1.48
C THR A 316 -9.57 6.94 -1.03
N ASN A 317 -10.40 6.14 -0.36
CA ASN A 317 -11.57 6.58 0.41
C ASN A 317 -11.12 7.22 1.75
N PHE A 318 -10.50 8.41 1.68
CA PHE A 318 -10.09 9.15 2.87
C PHE A 318 -11.27 9.47 3.81
N GLY A 319 -10.99 9.86 5.06
CA GLY A 319 -12.05 10.25 6.00
C GLY A 319 -12.98 9.08 6.37
N PHE A 320 -14.28 9.30 6.23
CA PHE A 320 -15.33 8.27 6.32
C PHE A 320 -16.13 8.20 5.00
N TRP A 321 -15.53 8.57 3.87
CA TRP A 321 -16.24 8.72 2.59
C TRP A 321 -16.44 7.41 1.80
N ASN A 322 -16.06 6.26 2.36
CA ASN A 322 -16.36 4.96 1.77
C ASN A 322 -17.89 4.73 1.72
N GLY A 323 -18.38 4.16 0.62
CA GLY A 323 -19.73 3.59 0.57
C GLY A 323 -19.81 2.22 1.26
N ALA A 324 -20.98 1.59 1.16
CA ALA A 324 -21.21 0.22 1.59
C ALA A 324 -22.10 -0.53 0.60
N GLU A 325 -21.87 -1.83 0.47
CA GLU A 325 -22.75 -2.73 -0.27
C GLU A 325 -23.48 -3.67 0.70
N TYR A 326 -24.52 -4.37 0.24
CA TYR A 326 -25.28 -5.30 1.10
C TYR A 326 -24.40 -6.38 1.76
N GLY A 327 -23.26 -6.73 1.14
CA GLY A 327 -22.26 -7.66 1.69
C GLY A 327 -21.33 -7.05 2.75
N GLY A 328 -21.26 -5.73 2.88
CA GLY A 328 -20.43 -5.01 3.85
C GLY A 328 -19.83 -3.69 3.34
N PRO A 329 -19.23 -2.88 4.22
CA PRO A 329 -18.60 -1.62 3.87
C PRO A 329 -17.42 -1.79 2.89
N VAL A 330 -17.26 -0.81 1.99
CA VAL A 330 -16.13 -0.76 1.05
C VAL A 330 -14.85 -0.35 1.80
N THR A 331 -13.70 -0.87 1.37
CA THR A 331 -12.41 -0.61 2.01
C THR A 331 -11.94 0.85 1.90
N THR A 332 -10.98 1.23 2.75
CA THR A 332 -10.36 2.57 2.70
C THR A 332 -9.51 2.71 1.44
N SER A 333 -8.83 1.65 1.00
CA SER A 333 -8.19 1.63 -0.31
C SER A 333 -9.25 1.71 -1.40
N TYR A 334 -8.98 2.51 -2.43
CA TYR A 334 -9.71 2.44 -3.69
C TYR A 334 -8.72 2.21 -4.84
N ASN A 335 -7.72 1.36 -4.60
CA ASN A 335 -6.73 0.94 -5.59
C ASN A 335 -7.39 0.34 -6.84
N PHE A 336 -8.50 -0.39 -6.66
CA PHE A 336 -9.34 -0.96 -7.72
C PHE A 336 -8.60 -1.97 -8.64
N SER A 337 -7.38 -2.40 -8.28
CA SER A 337 -6.43 -3.03 -9.23
C SER A 337 -6.25 -2.23 -10.52
N ALA A 338 -6.28 -0.89 -10.42
CA ALA A 338 -6.23 0.05 -11.54
C ALA A 338 -4.86 0.08 -12.24
N PRO A 339 -4.77 0.61 -13.48
CA PRO A 339 -3.51 0.84 -14.17
C PRO A 339 -2.53 1.72 -13.36
N ILE A 340 -3.01 2.80 -12.76
CA ILE A 340 -2.23 3.65 -11.85
C ILE A 340 -2.66 3.30 -10.42
N GLY A 341 -1.74 2.73 -9.63
CA GLY A 341 -2.01 2.29 -8.25
C GLY A 341 -2.43 3.44 -7.33
N GLU A 342 -2.98 3.11 -6.16
CA GLU A 342 -3.48 4.08 -5.15
C GLU A 342 -2.47 5.20 -4.81
N ASP A 343 -1.19 4.85 -4.73
CA ASP A 343 -0.06 5.75 -4.45
C ASP A 343 0.46 6.52 -5.68
N GLY A 344 -0.09 6.25 -6.87
CA GLY A 344 0.32 6.80 -8.16
C GLY A 344 1.29 5.92 -8.95
N ASP A 345 1.72 4.78 -8.43
CA ASP A 345 2.77 4.00 -9.08
C ASP A 345 2.25 3.23 -10.31
N ILE A 346 3.17 2.97 -11.24
CA ILE A 346 2.90 2.38 -12.55
C ILE A 346 2.85 0.86 -12.46
N THR A 347 1.68 0.27 -12.74
CA THR A 347 1.49 -1.19 -12.71
C THR A 347 1.80 -1.87 -14.06
N PRO A 348 1.97 -3.21 -14.10
CA PRO A 348 1.99 -3.98 -15.34
C PRO A 348 0.76 -3.76 -16.24
N LYS A 349 -0.41 -3.48 -15.64
CA LYS A 349 -1.66 -3.19 -16.37
C LYS A 349 -1.60 -1.87 -17.14
N TYR A 350 -1.00 -0.83 -16.54
CA TYR A 350 -0.68 0.42 -17.26
C TYR A 350 0.30 0.17 -18.40
N LEU A 351 1.34 -0.65 -18.18
CA LEU A 351 2.31 -0.95 -19.24
C LEU A 351 1.67 -1.71 -20.41
N ALA A 352 0.73 -2.63 -20.14
CA ALA A 352 -0.04 -3.33 -21.16
C ALA A 352 -0.92 -2.36 -21.98
N ILE A 353 -1.79 -1.59 -21.31
CA ILE A 353 -2.68 -0.60 -21.96
C ILE A 353 -1.87 0.45 -22.74
N ARG A 354 -0.80 0.99 -22.16
CA ARG A 354 0.08 1.96 -22.82
C ARG A 354 0.79 1.37 -24.05
N SER A 355 1.20 0.11 -24.00
CA SER A 355 1.84 -0.57 -25.15
C SER A 355 0.86 -0.80 -26.28
N TRP A 356 -0.38 -1.16 -25.94
CA TRP A 356 -1.50 -1.23 -26.89
C TRP A 356 -1.81 0.13 -27.52
N ILE A 357 -2.00 1.20 -26.74
CA ILE A 357 -2.23 2.56 -27.28
C ILE A 357 -1.07 3.03 -28.18
N LYS A 358 0.16 2.61 -27.88
CA LYS A 358 1.34 2.88 -28.72
C LYS A 358 1.29 2.16 -30.08
N SER A 359 0.68 0.97 -30.17
CA SER A 359 0.60 0.18 -31.41
C SER A 359 -0.54 0.59 -32.35
N LEU A 360 -1.55 1.32 -31.87
CA LEU A 360 -2.62 1.86 -32.71
C LEU A 360 -2.04 2.90 -33.67
N GLU A 361 -2.00 2.62 -34.97
CA GLU A 361 -1.33 3.48 -35.97
C GLU A 361 -2.05 4.84 -36.11
N ASP A 362 -3.37 4.81 -36.25
CA ASP A 362 -4.27 5.96 -36.41
C ASP A 362 -4.36 6.85 -35.16
N TRP A 363 -4.09 6.32 -33.96
CA TRP A 363 -4.19 7.09 -32.72
C TRP A 363 -3.15 8.21 -32.64
N HIS A 364 -3.52 9.44 -32.97
CA HIS A 364 -2.58 10.57 -33.03
C HIS A 364 -1.99 10.96 -31.66
N GLN A 365 -2.69 10.70 -30.56
CA GLN A 365 -2.29 11.13 -29.21
C GLN A 365 -1.36 10.13 -28.52
N LYS A 366 -0.25 9.79 -29.21
CA LYS A 366 0.74 8.77 -28.80
C LYS A 366 1.21 8.94 -27.34
N PRO A 367 1.51 7.84 -26.61
CA PRO A 367 1.93 7.89 -25.21
C PRO A 367 3.22 8.70 -24.98
N GLN A 368 3.21 9.60 -24.00
CA GLN A 368 4.35 10.44 -23.60
C GLN A 368 5.25 9.75 -22.56
N ASP A 369 6.39 10.36 -22.21
CA ASP A 369 7.27 9.87 -21.15
C ASP A 369 6.55 9.82 -19.79
N VAL A 370 6.79 8.75 -19.04
CA VAL A 370 6.04 8.44 -17.82
C VAL A 370 6.72 9.11 -16.61
N PRO A 371 5.98 9.86 -15.76
CA PRO A 371 6.52 10.40 -14.52
C PRO A 371 7.12 9.32 -13.62
N LYS A 372 8.25 9.61 -12.97
CA LYS A 372 8.87 8.70 -11.99
C LYS A 372 7.92 8.47 -10.81
N ASN A 373 7.91 7.27 -10.25
CA ASN A 373 7.12 6.92 -9.07
C ASN A 373 7.45 7.81 -7.86
N ASN A 374 6.48 7.99 -6.97
CA ASN A 374 6.65 8.77 -5.75
C ASN A 374 7.68 8.10 -4.83
N LYS A 375 8.60 8.87 -4.25
CA LYS A 375 9.58 8.35 -3.28
C LYS A 375 8.85 7.74 -2.08
N LYS A 376 9.07 6.45 -1.84
CA LYS A 376 8.56 5.77 -0.65
C LYS A 376 9.52 5.92 0.53
N LEU A 377 8.96 6.08 1.74
CA LEU A 377 9.69 6.27 2.99
C LEU A 377 9.33 5.17 4.00
N ALA A 378 10.28 4.32 4.36
CA ALA A 378 10.11 3.38 5.46
C ALA A 378 10.27 4.08 6.82
N VAL A 379 9.20 4.66 7.36
CA VAL A 379 9.19 5.38 8.65
C VAL A 379 9.55 4.47 9.84
N GLY A 380 9.32 3.16 9.72
CA GLY A 380 9.58 2.18 10.77
C GLY A 380 8.46 2.11 11.82
N LYS A 381 8.71 1.46 12.96
CA LYS A 381 7.73 1.33 14.04
C LYS A 381 7.65 2.62 14.84
N ILE A 382 6.47 3.24 14.89
CA ILE A 382 6.23 4.46 15.66
C ILE A 382 5.64 4.10 17.03
N LYS A 383 6.11 4.73 18.10
CA LYS A 383 5.55 4.54 19.45
C LYS A 383 4.28 5.38 19.60
N VAL A 384 3.24 4.75 20.14
CA VAL A 384 1.99 5.39 20.54
C VAL A 384 1.78 5.18 22.04
N GLU A 385 1.01 6.07 22.68
CA GLU A 385 0.72 6.02 24.12
C GLU A 385 -0.79 6.18 24.32
N HIS A 386 -1.35 5.46 25.29
CA HIS A 386 -2.79 5.56 25.60
C HIS A 386 -3.05 6.87 26.34
N VAL A 387 -3.82 7.77 25.71
CA VAL A 387 -3.99 9.17 26.17
C VAL A 387 -5.20 9.35 27.09
N GLY A 388 -6.21 8.48 26.93
CA GLY A 388 -7.52 8.57 27.56
C GLY A 388 -8.43 7.52 26.93
N SER A 389 -9.51 7.16 27.62
CA SER A 389 -10.51 6.26 27.09
C SER A 389 -11.32 6.90 25.96
N ILE A 390 -11.93 6.07 25.13
CA ILE A 390 -13.13 6.47 24.39
C ILE A 390 -14.37 6.54 25.34
N LEU A 391 -14.16 6.94 26.62
CA LEU A 391 -15.08 7.22 27.74
C LEU A 391 -14.64 8.39 28.71
N ASP A 392 -13.75 9.32 28.32
CA ASP A 392 -13.05 10.28 29.24
C ASP A 392 -13.64 11.69 29.59
N LEU A 393 -14.61 12.28 28.88
CA LEU A 393 -14.33 13.50 28.06
C LEU A 393 -15.54 14.19 27.35
N VAL A 394 -16.61 13.46 26.98
CA VAL A 394 -17.65 13.86 25.97
C VAL A 394 -18.72 14.80 26.50
N GLU A 395 -18.87 14.82 27.82
CA GLU A 395 -19.92 15.52 28.60
C GLU A 395 -20.15 16.96 28.11
N LYS A 396 -19.16 17.52 27.42
CA LYS A 396 -19.19 18.62 26.44
C LYS A 396 -20.08 18.36 25.21
N GLY A 397 -21.40 18.21 25.40
CA GLY A 397 -22.38 18.43 24.32
C GLY A 397 -23.51 17.42 24.15
N CYS A 398 -23.82 16.60 25.15
CA CYS A 398 -24.98 15.68 25.10
C CYS A 398 -26.31 16.43 24.94
N GLN A 399 -27.32 15.75 24.37
CA GLN A 399 -28.67 16.25 24.19
C GLN A 399 -29.68 15.27 24.80
N ASN A 400 -30.17 15.59 26.00
CA ASN A 400 -31.11 14.77 26.76
C ASN A 400 -32.36 14.39 25.93
N THR A 401 -32.63 13.09 25.75
CA THR A 401 -33.75 12.61 24.91
C THR A 401 -34.47 11.35 25.43
N ASP A 402 -35.81 11.34 25.33
CA ASP A 402 -36.67 10.21 25.75
C ASP A 402 -36.56 8.96 24.85
N LYS A 403 -35.84 9.07 23.72
CA LYS A 403 -35.57 7.99 22.77
C LYS A 403 -34.19 8.21 22.14
N PRO A 404 -33.48 7.14 21.75
CA PRO A 404 -32.36 7.27 20.82
C PRO A 404 -32.76 8.09 19.58
N LEU A 405 -31.91 9.04 19.21
CA LEU A 405 -31.97 9.78 17.95
C LEU A 405 -30.98 9.15 16.96
N THR A 406 -31.31 9.19 15.67
CA THR A 406 -30.40 8.70 14.61
C THR A 406 -29.27 9.71 14.36
N PHE A 407 -28.24 9.30 13.62
CA PHE A 407 -27.17 10.20 13.13
C PHE A 407 -27.76 11.45 12.45
N GLU A 408 -28.81 11.26 11.63
CA GLU A 408 -29.49 12.32 10.88
C GLU A 408 -30.34 13.23 11.79
N GLU A 409 -31.01 12.68 12.80
CA GLU A 409 -31.74 13.45 13.81
C GLU A 409 -30.79 14.26 14.73
N MET A 410 -29.54 13.82 14.90
CA MET A 410 -28.47 14.50 15.65
C MET A 410 -27.61 15.48 14.81
N ASP A 411 -27.94 15.71 13.54
CA ASP A 411 -27.12 16.49 12.58
C ASP A 411 -25.66 15.99 12.42
N HIS A 412 -25.42 14.71 12.70
CA HIS A 412 -24.11 14.07 12.61
C HIS A 412 -24.02 13.16 11.38
N SER A 413 -23.15 13.48 10.42
CA SER A 413 -23.13 12.77 9.14
C SER A 413 -22.51 11.37 9.20
N MET A 414 -21.36 11.22 9.88
CA MET A 414 -20.39 10.14 9.66
C MET A 414 -19.57 9.87 10.92
N GLY A 415 -18.98 8.68 11.02
CA GLY A 415 -18.06 8.33 12.09
C GLY A 415 -18.79 7.72 13.28
N LEU A 416 -18.69 8.35 14.45
CA LEU A 416 -19.11 7.77 15.73
C LEU A 416 -20.18 8.61 16.42
N LEU A 417 -21.26 7.97 16.88
CA LEU A 417 -22.28 8.59 17.71
C LEU A 417 -22.43 7.80 19.02
N GLY A 418 -22.42 8.53 20.14
CA GLY A 418 -22.44 7.94 21.46
C GLY A 418 -23.79 7.90 22.11
N TYR A 419 -24.05 6.78 22.78
CA TYR A 419 -25.20 6.52 23.63
C TYR A 419 -24.64 6.05 25.01
N ALA A 420 -25.24 6.44 26.15
CA ALA A 420 -24.96 6.04 27.53
C ALA A 420 -26.06 6.44 28.55
N THR A 421 -26.35 5.60 29.53
CA THR A 421 -27.48 5.74 30.46
C THR A 421 -27.11 5.36 31.87
N LYS A 422 -27.96 5.72 32.83
CA LYS A 422 -27.86 5.25 34.21
C LYS A 422 -29.05 4.38 34.56
N LEU A 423 -28.80 3.10 34.83
CA LEU A 423 -29.85 2.12 35.11
C LEU A 423 -30.58 2.45 36.42
N THR A 424 -31.91 2.45 36.42
CA THR A 424 -32.70 2.61 37.67
C THR A 424 -32.65 1.36 38.54
N ARG A 425 -32.53 0.18 37.91
CA ARG A 425 -32.25 -1.13 38.52
C ARG A 425 -31.36 -1.96 37.60
N CYS A 426 -30.63 -2.90 38.16
CA CYS A 426 -29.87 -3.85 37.39
C CYS A 426 -30.76 -4.83 36.60
N GLY A 427 -30.29 -5.20 35.41
CA GLY A 427 -30.81 -6.29 34.59
C GLY A 427 -29.67 -7.03 33.88
N LYS A 428 -29.98 -8.13 33.20
CA LYS A 428 -28.99 -9.06 32.64
C LYS A 428 -28.77 -8.90 31.14
N ASN A 429 -29.82 -8.68 30.36
CA ASN A 429 -29.77 -8.74 28.90
C ASN A 429 -30.13 -7.38 28.29
N LEU A 430 -29.20 -6.75 27.56
CA LEU A 430 -29.40 -5.49 26.86
C LEU A 430 -29.59 -5.74 25.36
N THR A 431 -30.80 -5.58 24.85
CA THR A 431 -31.17 -5.89 23.45
C THR A 431 -31.36 -4.63 22.62
N LEU A 432 -30.78 -4.57 21.42
CA LEU A 432 -30.99 -3.50 20.43
C LEU A 432 -31.80 -4.07 19.25
N GLU A 433 -33.11 -3.86 19.23
CA GLU A 433 -33.99 -4.46 18.20
C GLU A 433 -33.62 -4.01 16.77
N SER A 434 -33.20 -2.75 16.59
CA SER A 434 -32.71 -2.25 15.31
C SER A 434 -31.65 -1.17 15.49
N TYR A 435 -30.50 -1.36 14.85
CA TYR A 435 -29.34 -0.49 14.89
C TYR A 435 -28.56 -0.60 13.56
N LYS A 436 -27.77 0.42 13.21
CA LYS A 436 -26.86 0.42 12.06
C LYS A 436 -25.57 1.21 12.37
N ASP A 437 -24.35 0.70 12.12
CA ASP A 437 -24.00 -0.63 11.58
C ASP A 437 -23.28 -1.52 12.63
N TRP A 438 -22.48 -0.92 13.51
CA TRP A 438 -21.82 -1.60 14.62
C TRP A 438 -22.06 -0.85 15.93
N ALA A 439 -22.43 -1.58 16.99
CA ALA A 439 -22.60 -1.09 18.35
C ALA A 439 -21.55 -1.73 19.28
N HIS A 440 -20.78 -0.94 20.03
CA HIS A 440 -19.89 -1.42 21.09
C HIS A 440 -20.46 -1.07 22.45
N VAL A 441 -20.79 -2.07 23.29
CA VAL A 441 -21.45 -1.88 24.58
C VAL A 441 -20.44 -1.91 25.72
N PHE A 442 -20.57 -0.99 26.66
CA PHE A 442 -19.76 -0.83 27.87
C PHE A 442 -20.69 -0.65 29.08
N MET A 443 -20.19 -0.93 30.28
CA MET A 443 -20.87 -0.67 31.54
C MET A 443 -19.84 -0.32 32.61
N ASP A 444 -20.09 0.75 33.37
CA ASP A 444 -19.19 1.30 34.40
C ASP A 444 -17.75 1.46 33.89
N GLY A 445 -17.63 2.07 32.70
CA GLY A 445 -16.38 2.29 31.97
C GLY A 445 -15.77 1.06 31.28
N LYS A 446 -16.39 -0.13 31.38
CA LYS A 446 -15.80 -1.40 30.92
C LYS A 446 -16.62 -2.02 29.80
N HIS A 447 -15.96 -2.29 28.67
CA HIS A 447 -16.57 -3.02 27.55
C HIS A 447 -17.20 -4.35 28.01
N GLN A 448 -18.34 -4.69 27.40
CA GLN A 448 -19.16 -5.87 27.69
C GLN A 448 -19.16 -6.83 26.48
N ASP A 449 -19.65 -6.34 25.34
CA ASP A 449 -19.68 -7.06 24.05
C ASP A 449 -19.92 -6.06 22.89
N SER A 450 -19.88 -6.50 21.63
CA SER A 450 -20.17 -5.66 20.46
C SER A 450 -21.14 -6.35 19.50
N LEU A 451 -22.20 -5.64 19.08
CA LEU A 451 -23.21 -6.12 18.14
C LEU A 451 -22.92 -5.58 16.73
N TYR A 452 -22.90 -6.45 15.73
CA TYR A 452 -22.56 -6.11 14.34
C TYR A 452 -23.64 -6.59 13.36
N ARG A 453 -24.14 -5.68 12.53
CA ARG A 453 -25.29 -5.87 11.62
C ARG A 453 -25.17 -7.09 10.69
N HIS A 454 -23.97 -7.46 10.26
CA HIS A 454 -23.76 -8.54 9.28
C HIS A 454 -23.31 -9.88 9.90
N PHE A 455 -23.24 -10.01 11.23
CA PHE A 455 -23.08 -11.33 11.88
C PHE A 455 -24.45 -11.90 12.32
N PRO A 456 -24.69 -13.21 12.14
CA PRO A 456 -25.98 -13.80 12.45
C PRO A 456 -26.22 -13.97 13.96
N SER A 457 -27.47 -13.78 14.36
CA SER A 457 -28.13 -14.39 15.53
C SER A 457 -27.85 -13.86 16.95
N ASN A 458 -27.30 -12.65 17.15
CA ASN A 458 -27.53 -11.98 18.44
C ASN A 458 -27.67 -10.45 18.34
N HIS A 459 -28.77 -9.93 18.89
CA HIS A 459 -29.06 -8.51 19.09
C HIS A 459 -28.86 -8.07 20.55
N THR A 460 -28.32 -8.96 21.40
CA THR A 460 -28.39 -8.87 22.86
C THR A 460 -27.03 -9.05 23.50
N VAL A 461 -26.59 -8.09 24.30
CA VAL A 461 -25.41 -8.17 25.15
C VAL A 461 -25.80 -8.66 26.54
N THR A 462 -25.03 -9.59 27.12
CA THR A 462 -25.17 -9.95 28.55
C THR A 462 -24.31 -9.00 29.38
N LEU A 463 -24.91 -8.33 30.37
CA LEU A 463 -24.24 -7.39 31.26
C LEU A 463 -23.59 -8.14 32.44
N GLU A 464 -22.26 -8.09 32.54
CA GLU A 464 -21.52 -8.68 33.66
C GLU A 464 -21.32 -7.69 34.81
N LYS A 465 -21.63 -8.11 36.05
CA LYS A 465 -21.35 -7.35 37.29
C LYS A 465 -22.12 -6.01 37.37
N CYS A 466 -23.20 -5.93 36.61
CA CYS A 466 -24.24 -4.90 36.71
C CYS A 466 -24.74 -4.74 38.15
N HIS A 467 -25.07 -3.52 38.53
CA HIS A 467 -25.71 -3.16 39.79
C HIS A 467 -26.71 -2.02 39.60
N ASP A 468 -27.56 -1.78 40.60
CA ASP A 468 -28.46 -0.64 40.57
C ASP A 468 -27.64 0.65 40.43
N HIS A 469 -28.00 1.50 39.48
CA HIS A 469 -27.28 2.73 39.13
C HIS A 469 -25.93 2.55 38.40
N SER A 470 -25.64 1.35 37.88
CA SER A 470 -24.64 1.14 36.82
C SER A 470 -24.88 2.08 35.63
N GLU A 471 -23.79 2.55 35.03
CA GLU A 471 -23.79 3.38 33.83
C GLU A 471 -23.44 2.55 32.59
N VAL A 472 -24.39 2.35 31.67
CA VAL A 472 -24.14 1.61 30.41
C VAL A 472 -23.80 2.62 29.32
N ASN A 473 -22.76 2.40 28.50
CA ASN A 473 -22.46 3.20 27.29
C ASN A 473 -22.58 2.29 26.04
N ILE A 474 -23.05 2.81 24.91
CA ILE A 474 -23.02 2.19 23.58
C ILE A 474 -22.43 3.17 22.56
N LEU A 475 -21.32 2.79 21.96
CA LEU A 475 -20.67 3.50 20.87
C LEU A 475 -21.16 2.93 19.53
N MET A 476 -21.89 3.73 18.75
CA MET A 476 -22.33 3.39 17.39
C MET A 476 -21.34 3.89 16.34
N GLU A 477 -20.89 3.02 15.45
CA GLU A 477 -20.17 3.39 14.23
C GLU A 477 -21.12 3.38 13.02
N ASN A 478 -21.13 4.48 12.27
CA ASN A 478 -21.61 4.52 10.88
C ASN A 478 -20.46 4.07 9.99
N GLU A 479 -20.60 2.92 9.33
CA GLU A 479 -19.53 2.34 8.51
C GLU A 479 -19.53 2.84 7.06
N GLY A 480 -20.55 3.59 6.65
CA GLY A 480 -20.80 4.05 5.29
C GLY A 480 -22.25 3.74 4.90
N ARG A 481 -22.95 4.69 4.29
CA ARG A 481 -24.31 4.48 3.76
C ARG A 481 -24.26 3.68 2.46
N LEU A 482 -25.28 2.84 2.26
CA LEU A 482 -25.41 2.00 1.07
C LEU A 482 -25.26 2.80 -0.23
N THR A 483 -24.51 2.25 -1.18
CA THR A 483 -24.26 2.88 -2.49
C THR A 483 -25.24 2.44 -3.55
N TYR A 484 -25.40 1.14 -3.77
CA TYR A 484 -26.37 0.63 -4.73
C TYR A 484 -27.84 0.90 -4.31
N GLU A 485 -28.71 1.19 -5.28
CA GLU A 485 -30.14 1.52 -5.16
C GLU A 485 -30.56 2.69 -4.23
N THR A 486 -29.72 3.19 -3.33
CA THR A 486 -30.02 4.32 -2.41
C THR A 486 -31.32 4.17 -1.62
N GLU A 487 -31.43 3.09 -0.84
CA GLU A 487 -32.38 3.07 0.28
C GLU A 487 -32.14 4.27 1.22
N ASN A 488 -33.16 4.65 2.01
CA ASN A 488 -33.01 5.63 3.08
C ASN A 488 -32.22 5.02 4.26
N ASP A 489 -30.90 4.93 4.13
CA ASP A 489 -30.00 4.24 5.08
C ASP A 489 -29.65 5.12 6.30
N TYR A 490 -30.64 5.40 7.16
CA TYR A 490 -30.46 6.04 8.47
C TYR A 490 -29.45 5.28 9.34
N LYS A 491 -28.61 5.96 10.12
CA LYS A 491 -27.56 5.33 10.94
C LYS A 491 -27.74 5.57 12.44
N GLY A 492 -27.12 4.74 13.28
CA GLY A 492 -27.26 4.77 14.75
C GLY A 492 -28.30 3.77 15.25
N ILE A 493 -28.90 4.03 16.42
CA ILE A 493 -29.96 3.19 16.98
C ILE A 493 -31.31 3.61 16.38
N LEU A 494 -31.97 2.69 15.69
CA LEU A 494 -33.20 2.95 14.92
C LEU A 494 -34.47 2.43 15.62
N GLY A 495 -34.33 1.34 16.38
CA GLY A 495 -35.41 0.69 17.13
C GLY A 495 -35.34 0.96 18.64
N PRO A 496 -36.08 0.21 19.46
CA PRO A 496 -35.91 0.24 20.90
C PRO A 496 -34.62 -0.46 21.36
N VAL A 497 -34.14 0.02 22.50
CA VAL A 497 -33.19 -0.68 23.36
C VAL A 497 -33.97 -1.18 24.57
N LEU A 498 -33.79 -2.43 24.98
CA LEU A 498 -34.55 -3.08 26.04
C LEU A 498 -33.60 -3.69 27.09
N LEU A 499 -33.98 -3.63 28.37
CA LEU A 499 -33.31 -4.37 29.45
C LEU A 499 -34.22 -5.51 29.95
N ASP A 500 -33.79 -6.76 29.78
CA ASP A 500 -34.57 -7.98 30.09
C ASP A 500 -36.00 -8.03 29.49
N GLY A 501 -36.25 -7.24 28.44
CA GLY A 501 -37.55 -7.11 27.78
C GLY A 501 -38.38 -5.87 28.20
N THR A 502 -37.85 -4.97 29.03
CA THR A 502 -38.56 -3.76 29.49
C THR A 502 -37.69 -2.49 29.52
N GLU A 503 -38.21 -1.43 28.89
CA GLU A 503 -37.76 -0.01 28.94
C GLU A 503 -36.30 0.35 28.55
N LYS A 504 -35.97 1.66 28.50
CA LYS A 504 -35.19 2.30 27.41
C LYS A 504 -34.22 3.44 27.85
N ILE A 505 -33.49 4.05 26.89
CA ILE A 505 -32.72 5.36 26.86
C ILE A 505 -31.20 5.30 27.11
N LEU A 506 -30.35 6.05 26.34
CA LEU A 506 -28.85 6.18 26.35
C LEU A 506 -28.24 7.41 25.51
N GLU A 507 -27.29 8.27 26.00
CA GLU A 507 -26.31 9.28 25.34
C GLU A 507 -24.73 9.32 25.75
N GLY A 508 -23.68 9.24 24.87
CA GLY A 508 -22.19 9.61 25.11
C GLY A 508 -20.93 8.83 24.48
N VAL A 509 -19.89 9.48 23.81
CA VAL A 509 -18.62 8.92 23.10
C VAL A 509 -17.30 9.86 22.92
N TYR A 510 -16.00 9.40 22.84
CA TYR A 510 -14.73 10.17 23.25
C TYR A 510 -13.32 10.06 22.39
N THR A 511 -12.05 10.49 22.79
CA THR A 511 -10.83 10.85 21.86
C THR A 511 -9.27 11.00 22.34
N GLY A 512 -8.13 10.95 21.51
CA GLY A 512 -6.63 11.21 21.86
C GLY A 512 -5.36 11.19 20.81
N VAL A 513 -4.09 11.74 21.08
CA VAL A 513 -2.94 12.19 20.10
C VAL A 513 -1.38 11.82 20.36
N PHE A 514 -0.42 11.78 19.35
CA PHE A 514 1.12 11.65 19.43
C PHE A 514 2.07 12.64 18.60
N SER A 515 3.39 12.34 18.33
CA SER A 515 4.41 13.10 17.49
C SER A 515 5.60 12.29 16.81
N VAL A 516 6.30 12.79 15.75
CA VAL A 516 7.45 12.13 14.98
C VAL A 516 8.54 13.11 14.45
N ASN A 517 9.86 12.82 14.52
CA ASN A 517 10.95 13.75 14.09
C ASN A 517 11.87 13.29 12.92
N ASP A 518 12.43 14.28 12.21
CA ASP A 518 13.64 14.32 11.36
C ASP A 518 13.94 13.18 10.36
N VAL A 519 13.12 13.09 9.30
CA VAL A 519 13.50 12.49 8.01
C VAL A 519 13.01 13.40 6.87
N ASP A 520 13.62 13.31 5.68
CA ASP A 520 13.02 13.85 4.45
C ASP A 520 11.68 13.19 4.16
N VAL A 521 10.70 13.98 3.73
CA VAL A 521 9.30 13.55 3.62
C VAL A 521 9.07 12.74 2.33
N GLY A 522 8.34 11.62 2.45
CA GLY A 522 7.99 10.72 1.35
C GLY A 522 6.70 9.96 1.64
N ASP A 523 6.15 9.28 0.62
CA ASP A 523 4.92 8.50 0.75
C ASP A 523 5.19 7.26 1.60
N THR A 524 4.27 6.88 2.49
CA THR A 524 4.41 5.67 3.32
C THR A 524 3.08 4.95 3.46
N PHE A 525 3.12 3.72 3.97
CA PHE A 525 1.95 2.98 4.42
C PHE A 525 2.09 2.70 5.92
N ILE A 526 0.99 2.72 6.67
CA ILE A 526 0.96 2.31 8.09
C ILE A 526 0.30 0.94 8.18
N ASP A 527 1.03 -0.04 8.73
CA ASP A 527 0.58 -1.41 8.97
C ASP A 527 -0.13 -1.54 10.32
N PHE A 528 -1.36 -2.08 10.29
CA PHE A 528 -2.19 -2.30 11.47
C PHE A 528 -2.20 -3.77 11.93
N THR A 529 -1.28 -4.61 11.46
CA THR A 529 -1.16 -6.02 11.89
C THR A 529 -0.94 -6.14 13.40
N GLY A 530 -1.97 -6.60 14.12
CA GLY A 530 -2.01 -6.73 15.58
C GLY A 530 -2.86 -5.68 16.30
N TRP A 531 -3.43 -4.72 15.56
CA TRP A 531 -4.57 -3.90 15.94
C TRP A 531 -5.86 -4.56 15.41
N GLY A 532 -7.03 -4.19 15.94
CA GLY A 532 -8.28 -4.85 15.59
C GLY A 532 -9.15 -4.05 14.63
N LYS A 533 -9.84 -2.99 15.08
CA LYS A 533 -10.64 -2.14 14.18
C LYS A 533 -10.66 -0.68 14.63
N GLY A 534 -10.49 0.25 13.70
CA GLY A 534 -10.48 1.65 14.08
C GLY A 534 -10.23 2.63 12.94
N PHE A 535 -9.84 3.85 13.28
CA PHE A 535 -9.42 4.87 12.31
C PHE A 535 -8.24 5.71 12.82
N ILE A 536 -7.60 6.41 11.90
CA ILE A 536 -6.37 7.19 12.15
C ILE A 536 -6.41 8.57 11.49
N LEU A 537 -5.90 9.58 12.19
CA LEU A 537 -5.57 10.89 11.65
C LEU A 537 -4.07 11.17 11.75
N ILE A 538 -3.50 11.88 10.79
CA ILE A 538 -2.10 12.35 10.76
C ILE A 538 -2.09 13.87 10.54
N ASN A 539 -1.49 14.62 11.45
CA ASN A 539 -1.45 16.09 11.50
C ASN A 539 -2.83 16.78 11.41
N GLY A 540 -3.92 16.04 11.61
CA GLY A 540 -5.31 16.49 11.42
C GLY A 540 -5.98 15.94 10.15
N HIS A 541 -5.23 15.35 9.22
CA HIS A 541 -5.76 14.66 8.04
C HIS A 541 -6.25 13.26 8.40
N HIS A 542 -7.53 12.98 8.25
CA HIS A 542 -8.12 11.65 8.51
C HIS A 542 -7.84 10.70 7.34
N LEU A 543 -7.05 9.65 7.56
CA LEU A 543 -6.65 8.74 6.49
C LEU A 543 -7.76 7.75 6.11
N GLY A 544 -8.53 7.29 7.09
CA GLY A 544 -9.58 6.30 6.92
C GLY A 544 -9.58 5.21 7.99
N ARG A 545 -10.32 4.14 7.74
CA ARG A 545 -10.55 3.01 8.66
C ARG A 545 -9.56 1.87 8.43
N TYR A 546 -9.15 1.16 9.47
CA TYR A 546 -8.41 -0.10 9.41
C TYR A 546 -9.21 -1.22 10.09
N TRP A 547 -9.04 -2.47 9.64
CA TRP A 547 -9.71 -3.62 10.25
C TRP A 547 -8.92 -4.94 10.03
N ASN A 548 -8.73 -5.71 11.10
CA ASN A 548 -8.01 -6.99 11.17
C ASN A 548 -8.64 -8.14 10.37
N VAL A 549 -9.86 -7.99 9.87
CA VAL A 549 -10.48 -8.93 8.94
C VAL A 549 -9.82 -8.84 7.56
N GLY A 550 -9.47 -7.64 7.09
CA GLY A 550 -8.91 -7.42 5.76
C GLY A 550 -9.97 -7.39 4.64
N PRO A 551 -9.55 -7.45 3.35
CA PRO A 551 -8.21 -7.81 2.88
C PRO A 551 -7.14 -6.73 3.15
N GLN A 552 -7.52 -5.45 3.20
CA GLN A 552 -6.60 -4.35 3.45
C GLN A 552 -5.91 -4.45 4.83
N ARG A 553 -4.56 -4.40 4.85
CA ARG A 553 -3.75 -4.44 6.09
C ARG A 553 -3.01 -3.15 6.40
N THR A 554 -2.92 -2.24 5.43
CA THR A 554 -2.19 -0.98 5.57
C THR A 554 -2.98 0.20 5.02
N LEU A 555 -2.76 1.39 5.60
CA LEU A 555 -3.33 2.64 5.12
C LEU A 555 -2.27 3.52 4.46
N TYR A 556 -2.59 4.04 3.27
CA TYR A 556 -1.73 4.96 2.53
C TYR A 556 -1.62 6.31 3.25
N VAL A 557 -0.39 6.82 3.34
CA VAL A 557 -0.05 8.13 3.88
C VAL A 557 0.63 8.94 2.77
N PRO A 558 -0.09 9.88 2.14
CA PRO A 558 0.52 10.87 1.26
C PRO A 558 1.61 11.65 1.98
N SER A 559 2.79 11.77 1.37
CA SER A 559 3.89 12.62 1.85
C SER A 559 3.47 14.04 2.24
N PRO A 560 2.49 14.70 1.58
CA PRO A 560 2.10 16.07 1.93
C PRO A 560 1.20 16.17 3.17
N PHE A 561 0.72 15.05 3.72
CA PHE A 561 0.11 15.01 5.06
C PHE A 561 1.18 14.87 6.17
N LEU A 562 2.44 14.68 5.80
CA LEU A 562 3.61 14.69 6.67
C LEU A 562 4.43 15.98 6.48
N ARG A 563 5.25 16.30 7.48
CA ARG A 563 6.17 17.43 7.53
C ARG A 563 7.53 17.00 8.09
N LYS A 564 8.57 17.82 7.89
CA LYS A 564 9.84 17.65 8.60
C LYS A 564 9.64 18.05 10.08
N GLY A 565 10.20 17.26 11.00
CA GLY A 565 9.93 17.39 12.44
C GLY A 565 8.50 16.99 12.85
N ALA A 566 8.22 17.08 14.15
CA ALA A 566 7.01 16.62 14.86
C ALA A 566 5.72 16.39 14.05
N ASN A 567 5.51 15.19 13.47
CA ASN A 567 4.22 14.78 12.89
C ASN A 567 3.28 14.21 13.94
N ARG A 568 2.14 14.85 14.18
CA ARG A 568 1.13 14.32 15.10
C ARG A 568 0.34 13.21 14.43
N ILE A 569 -0.08 12.21 15.20
CA ILE A 569 -0.96 11.13 14.74
C ILE A 569 -1.94 10.79 15.87
N PHE A 570 -3.12 10.30 15.54
CA PHE A 570 -4.26 10.07 16.43
C PHE A 570 -4.90 8.75 16.00
N ILE A 571 -5.10 7.80 16.91
CA ILE A 571 -5.69 6.48 16.60
C ILE A 571 -6.87 6.24 17.53
N VAL A 572 -8.00 5.86 16.95
CA VAL A 572 -9.17 5.35 17.69
C VAL A 572 -9.26 3.87 17.41
N GLU A 573 -9.03 3.05 18.44
CA GLU A 573 -9.21 1.60 18.41
C GLU A 573 -10.54 1.26 19.07
N LEU A 574 -11.36 0.45 18.39
CA LEU A 574 -12.75 0.14 18.71
C LEU A 574 -12.95 -1.34 19.05
N LEU A 575 -12.03 -2.22 18.63
CA LEU A 575 -12.14 -3.67 18.82
C LEU A 575 -10.77 -4.28 19.14
N SER A 576 -10.41 -4.41 20.41
CA SER A 576 -9.15 -5.08 20.77
C SER A 576 -9.29 -6.61 20.77
N ASP A 577 -8.50 -7.33 19.97
CA ASP A 577 -8.34 -8.79 20.09
C ASP A 577 -7.72 -9.21 21.44
N TYR A 578 -7.21 -8.25 22.22
CA TYR A 578 -6.49 -8.44 23.49
C TYR A 578 -7.35 -8.13 24.72
N TYR A 579 -8.45 -8.87 24.93
CA TYR A 579 -9.18 -8.84 26.20
C TYR A 579 -8.36 -9.51 27.32
N GLY A 580 -7.99 -8.73 28.35
CA GLY A 580 -7.40 -9.24 29.60
C GLY A 580 -5.89 -9.45 29.63
N ALA A 581 -5.19 -9.24 28.52
CA ALA A 581 -3.72 -9.12 28.49
C ALA A 581 -3.31 -7.65 28.34
N PRO A 582 -2.13 -7.22 28.82
CA PRO A 582 -1.65 -5.86 28.56
C PRO A 582 -1.57 -5.61 27.05
N LEU A 583 -2.01 -4.42 26.63
CA LEU A 583 -1.88 -3.93 25.25
C LEU A 583 -0.47 -4.21 24.70
N PRO A 584 -0.33 -4.48 23.39
CA PRO A 584 0.96 -4.80 22.79
C PRO A 584 1.92 -3.60 22.79
N MET A 585 2.54 -3.35 23.95
CA MET A 585 3.82 -2.68 24.04
C MET A 585 4.74 -3.36 23.03
N VAL A 586 5.26 -2.64 22.05
CA VAL A 586 6.58 -2.98 21.51
C VAL A 586 7.54 -2.07 22.25
N ALA A 587 8.12 -2.59 23.34
CA ALA A 587 9.17 -1.86 24.03
C ALA A 587 10.28 -1.53 23.02
N ALA A 588 10.81 -0.30 23.09
CA ALA A 588 12.11 -0.04 22.49
C ALA A 588 13.09 -1.07 23.07
N VAL A 589 13.93 -1.69 22.23
CA VAL A 589 14.95 -2.62 22.72
C VAL A 589 15.77 -1.91 23.78
N GLN A 590 15.66 -2.36 25.03
CA GLN A 590 16.31 -1.72 26.17
C GLN A 590 17.82 -1.72 25.89
N LYS A 591 18.37 -0.51 25.69
CA LYS A 591 19.78 -0.34 25.32
C LYS A 591 20.61 -0.53 26.57
N LEU A 592 21.00 -1.79 26.81
CA LEU A 592 21.79 -2.19 27.96
C LEU A 592 23.03 -1.30 28.07
N GLN A 593 23.25 -0.76 29.26
CA GLN A 593 24.36 0.14 29.54
C GLN A 593 25.65 -0.66 29.75
N LEU A 594 26.81 -0.01 29.53
CA LEU A 594 28.09 -0.65 29.80
C LEU A 594 28.26 -0.84 31.31
N GLY A 595 28.60 -2.05 31.74
CA GLY A 595 28.64 -2.46 33.15
C GLY A 595 27.30 -2.97 33.71
N GLU A 596 26.20 -2.92 32.95
CA GLU A 596 24.91 -3.49 33.36
C GLU A 596 25.00 -5.02 33.51
N LYS A 597 24.26 -5.61 34.47
CA LYS A 597 24.30 -7.05 34.76
C LYS A 597 22.96 -7.72 34.47
N VAL A 598 22.96 -8.60 33.48
CA VAL A 598 21.80 -9.36 32.99
C VAL A 598 22.06 -10.84 33.24
N ALA A 599 21.23 -11.49 34.07
CA ALA A 599 21.42 -12.90 34.45
C ALA A 599 22.84 -13.22 34.99
N GLY A 600 23.48 -12.26 35.66
CA GLY A 600 24.86 -12.39 36.16
C GLY A 600 25.96 -12.06 35.14
N TRP A 601 25.64 -11.90 33.86
CA TRP A 601 26.56 -11.49 32.80
C TRP A 601 26.69 -9.96 32.75
N GLU A 602 27.91 -9.45 32.76
CA GLU A 602 28.23 -8.02 32.70
C GLU A 602 28.39 -7.53 31.25
N VAL A 603 27.75 -6.43 30.88
CA VAL A 603 27.73 -5.89 29.50
C VAL A 603 28.99 -5.08 29.21
N VAL A 604 29.82 -5.56 28.28
CA VAL A 604 31.17 -5.02 27.98
C VAL A 604 31.17 -4.07 26.79
N LYS A 605 30.45 -4.41 25.70
CA LYS A 605 30.37 -3.60 24.47
C LYS A 605 29.16 -4.01 23.63
N LYS A 606 28.48 -3.09 22.96
CA LYS A 606 27.52 -3.44 21.89
C LYS A 606 28.25 -3.93 20.63
N LEU A 607 27.87 -5.10 20.13
CA LEU A 607 28.43 -5.73 18.92
C LEU A 607 27.60 -5.42 17.66
N GLY A 608 26.26 -5.33 17.79
CA GLY A 608 25.37 -5.05 16.67
C GLY A 608 23.93 -4.78 17.07
N GLU A 609 23.12 -4.38 16.09
CA GLU A 609 21.68 -4.13 16.22
C GLU A 609 21.01 -4.37 14.87
N GLY A 610 19.81 -4.97 14.88
CA GLY A 610 19.01 -5.25 13.70
C GLY A 610 17.53 -5.33 14.05
N GLY A 611 16.66 -5.56 13.05
CA GLY A 611 15.20 -5.49 13.20
C GLY A 611 14.57 -6.46 14.22
N PHE A 612 15.33 -7.44 14.71
CA PHE A 612 14.88 -8.45 15.66
C PHE A 612 15.56 -8.37 17.05
N GLY A 613 16.50 -7.46 17.26
CA GLY A 613 17.22 -7.35 18.54
C GLY A 613 18.58 -6.68 18.47
N ALA A 614 19.23 -6.60 19.62
CA ALA A 614 20.59 -6.10 19.77
C ALA A 614 21.52 -7.20 20.31
N VAL A 615 22.80 -7.17 19.91
CA VAL A 615 23.82 -8.13 20.33
C VAL A 615 24.93 -7.39 21.08
N TYR A 616 25.30 -7.90 22.25
CA TYR A 616 26.32 -7.35 23.13
C TYR A 616 27.41 -8.38 23.45
N LYS A 617 28.65 -7.92 23.54
CA LYS A 617 29.73 -8.65 24.21
C LYS A 617 29.46 -8.57 25.71
N VAL A 618 29.39 -9.72 26.35
CA VAL A 618 29.18 -9.85 27.79
C VAL A 618 30.29 -10.67 28.44
N LYS A 619 30.45 -10.56 29.76
CA LYS A 619 31.45 -11.28 30.55
C LYS A 619 30.81 -11.94 31.77
N HIS A 620 31.08 -13.22 31.97
CA HIS A 620 30.68 -13.99 33.15
C HIS A 620 31.65 -13.73 34.32
N PRO A 621 31.23 -13.85 35.60
CA PRO A 621 32.12 -13.71 36.74
C PRO A 621 33.33 -14.68 36.76
N SER A 622 33.24 -15.82 36.06
CA SER A 622 34.37 -16.73 35.84
C SER A 622 35.42 -16.24 34.81
N GLY A 623 35.24 -15.03 34.27
CA GLY A 623 36.13 -14.43 33.28
C GLY A 623 35.77 -14.70 31.82
N ARG A 624 34.94 -15.71 31.52
CA ARG A 624 34.53 -16.07 30.14
C ARG A 624 33.79 -14.92 29.47
N GLU A 625 34.27 -14.51 28.30
CA GLU A 625 33.57 -13.55 27.43
C GLU A 625 32.63 -14.29 26.46
N SER A 626 31.50 -13.68 26.09
CA SER A 626 30.45 -14.31 25.27
C SER A 626 29.61 -13.26 24.53
N ALA A 627 28.73 -13.69 23.63
CA ALA A 627 27.78 -12.83 22.92
C ALA A 627 26.36 -13.04 23.47
N MET A 628 25.73 -11.97 23.96
CA MET A 628 24.33 -11.96 24.38
C MET A 628 23.48 -11.25 23.32
N LYS A 629 22.52 -11.95 22.71
CA LYS A 629 21.44 -11.37 21.90
C LYS A 629 20.25 -11.09 22.84
N ILE A 630 19.59 -9.94 22.68
CA ILE A 630 18.34 -9.59 23.39
C ILE A 630 17.20 -9.28 22.42
N GLU A 631 15.99 -9.68 22.81
CA GLU A 631 14.72 -9.51 22.08
C GLU A 631 13.66 -9.11 23.11
N ALA A 632 12.89 -8.04 22.91
CA ALA A 632 11.85 -7.66 23.88
C ALA A 632 10.80 -8.77 24.03
N CYS A 633 10.41 -9.14 25.26
CA CYS A 633 9.37 -10.16 25.51
C CYS A 633 8.03 -9.76 24.89
N SER A 634 7.85 -8.46 24.67
CA SER A 634 6.66 -7.85 24.10
C SER A 634 6.73 -7.70 22.56
N ALA A 635 7.82 -8.15 21.92
CA ALA A 635 7.91 -8.21 20.46
C ALA A 635 6.81 -9.11 19.88
N THR A 636 6.20 -8.69 18.77
CA THR A 636 5.12 -9.42 18.08
C THR A 636 5.64 -10.65 17.32
N ILE A 637 6.86 -10.58 16.78
CA ILE A 637 7.59 -11.73 16.22
C ILE A 637 8.76 -12.03 17.17
N ARG A 638 8.89 -13.28 17.61
CA ARG A 638 9.87 -13.72 18.63
C ARG A 638 10.86 -14.77 18.09
N PRO A 639 11.74 -14.40 17.13
CA PRO A 639 12.66 -15.32 16.48
C PRO A 639 13.64 -16.03 17.44
N MET A 640 13.97 -15.44 18.59
CA MET A 640 14.92 -16.01 19.55
C MET A 640 14.51 -17.40 20.04
N LYS A 641 13.20 -17.70 20.13
CA LYS A 641 12.71 -19.05 20.47
C LYS A 641 13.16 -20.10 19.44
N MET A 642 13.20 -19.74 18.15
CA MET A 642 13.72 -20.63 17.10
C MET A 642 15.23 -20.76 17.18
N GLU A 643 15.96 -19.68 17.47
CA GLU A 643 17.42 -19.72 17.66
C GLU A 643 17.83 -20.64 18.81
N VAL A 644 17.17 -20.53 19.97
CA VAL A 644 17.41 -21.42 21.12
C VAL A 644 17.14 -22.88 20.74
N VAL A 645 16.04 -23.18 20.02
CA VAL A 645 15.71 -24.55 19.59
C VAL A 645 16.72 -25.10 18.57
N VAL A 646 17.16 -24.29 17.60
CA VAL A 646 18.16 -24.69 16.60
C VAL A 646 19.52 -24.93 17.26
N LEU A 647 19.99 -24.04 18.15
CA LEU A 647 21.25 -24.21 18.87
C LEU A 647 21.22 -25.42 19.82
N GLN A 648 20.11 -25.68 20.50
CA GLN A 648 19.94 -26.91 21.30
C GLN A 648 19.99 -28.17 20.43
N THR A 649 19.34 -28.14 19.26
CA THR A 649 19.33 -29.25 18.31
C THR A 649 20.73 -29.50 17.75
N ALA A 650 21.43 -28.44 17.33
CA ALA A 650 22.82 -28.49 16.87
C ALA A 650 23.77 -29.07 17.93
N LYS A 651 23.64 -28.65 19.20
CA LYS A 651 24.43 -29.17 20.33
C LYS A 651 24.17 -30.67 20.58
N ARG A 652 22.92 -31.13 20.46
CA ARG A 652 22.56 -32.57 20.54
C ARG A 652 23.12 -33.36 19.35
N ALA A 653 23.05 -32.80 18.14
CA ALA A 653 23.60 -33.38 16.91
C ALA A 653 25.14 -33.31 16.82
N ARG A 654 25.82 -32.71 17.82
CA ARG A 654 27.27 -32.45 17.83
C ARG A 654 27.76 -31.67 16.60
N ALA A 655 26.91 -30.81 16.05
CA ALA A 655 27.20 -30.05 14.84
C ALA A 655 28.34 -29.04 15.09
N THR A 656 29.34 -29.03 14.22
CA THR A 656 30.61 -28.32 14.46
C THR A 656 30.57 -26.85 14.11
N HIS A 657 29.73 -26.44 13.15
CA HIS A 657 29.70 -25.09 12.58
C HIS A 657 28.69 -24.15 13.25
N PHE A 658 28.33 -24.38 14.52
CA PHE A 658 27.33 -23.62 15.27
C PHE A 658 27.95 -23.04 16.55
N CYS A 659 27.38 -21.94 17.04
CA CYS A 659 27.72 -21.43 18.38
C CYS A 659 27.29 -22.41 19.47
N GLU A 660 27.99 -22.43 20.59
CA GLU A 660 27.49 -23.11 21.79
C GLU A 660 26.42 -22.23 22.46
N LEU A 661 25.23 -22.78 22.71
CA LEU A 661 24.28 -22.19 23.66
C LEU A 661 24.85 -22.33 25.08
N LEU A 662 25.03 -21.19 25.76
CA LEU A 662 25.59 -21.09 27.11
C LEU A 662 24.52 -20.82 28.15
N ASP A 663 23.61 -19.90 27.85
CA ASP A 663 22.54 -19.45 28.74
C ASP A 663 21.40 -18.87 27.88
N ALA A 664 20.15 -18.93 28.36
CA ALA A 664 19.01 -18.28 27.72
C ALA A 664 17.82 -18.22 28.70
N GLY A 665 17.09 -17.11 28.67
CA GLY A 665 15.93 -16.94 29.54
C GLY A 665 15.18 -15.64 29.29
N LYS A 666 14.30 -15.30 30.24
CA LYS A 666 13.65 -13.99 30.34
C LYS A 666 14.32 -13.20 31.46
N TRP A 667 14.63 -11.94 31.20
CA TRP A 667 15.13 -10.97 32.18
C TRP A 667 14.28 -9.71 32.09
N ASP A 668 13.52 -9.41 33.15
CA ASP A 668 12.57 -8.29 33.20
C ASP A 668 11.64 -8.24 31.96
N THR A 669 11.82 -7.25 31.07
CA THR A 669 10.99 -7.00 29.88
C THR A 669 11.52 -7.63 28.59
N PHE A 670 12.67 -8.33 28.62
CA PHE A 670 13.28 -8.92 27.42
C PHE A 670 13.71 -10.40 27.59
N ASN A 671 13.65 -11.14 26.48
CA ASN A 671 14.28 -12.44 26.31
C ASN A 671 15.77 -12.22 26.02
N PHE A 672 16.63 -13.08 26.53
CA PHE A 672 18.06 -13.07 26.24
C PHE A 672 18.57 -14.46 25.86
N LEU A 673 19.61 -14.47 25.02
CA LEU A 673 20.31 -15.66 24.53
C LEU A 673 21.82 -15.38 24.60
N VAL A 674 22.54 -16.10 25.46
CA VAL A 674 24.01 -16.06 25.52
C VAL A 674 24.61 -17.26 24.80
N MET A 675 25.51 -16.96 23.87
CA MET A 675 26.22 -17.93 23.06
C MET A 675 27.73 -17.61 22.98
N THR A 676 28.53 -18.56 22.53
CA THR A 676 29.96 -18.35 22.27
C THR A 676 30.22 -17.12 21.41
N LEU A 677 31.18 -16.28 21.83
CA LEU A 677 31.64 -15.14 21.05
C LEU A 677 32.42 -15.63 19.81
N VAL A 678 32.17 -15.00 18.67
CA VAL A 678 32.82 -15.26 17.38
C VAL A 678 33.61 -14.03 16.93
N GLY A 679 34.47 -14.21 15.92
CA GLY A 679 35.15 -13.11 15.24
C GLY A 679 34.24 -12.38 14.24
N PRO A 680 34.83 -11.57 13.33
CA PRO A 680 34.10 -10.82 12.30
C PRO A 680 33.27 -11.73 11.36
N SER A 681 32.19 -11.19 10.79
CA SER A 681 31.43 -11.88 9.75
C SER A 681 32.17 -11.90 8.41
N LEU A 682 31.78 -12.79 7.49
CA LEU A 682 32.30 -12.81 6.11
C LEU A 682 32.00 -11.49 5.38
N HIS A 683 30.92 -10.80 5.76
CA HIS A 683 30.58 -9.46 5.28
C HIS A 683 31.57 -8.39 5.78
N ASP A 684 31.95 -8.44 7.05
CA ASP A 684 32.88 -7.47 7.65
C ASP A 684 34.30 -7.65 7.08
N LEU A 685 34.75 -8.90 6.92
CA LEU A 685 36.04 -9.23 6.33
C LEU A 685 36.16 -8.75 4.88
N ARG A 686 35.07 -8.83 4.09
CA ARG A 686 35.02 -8.26 2.74
C ARG A 686 34.90 -6.74 2.71
N LYS A 687 34.17 -6.14 3.66
CA LYS A 687 34.08 -4.67 3.80
C LYS A 687 35.40 -4.03 4.24
N ALA A 688 36.18 -4.72 5.05
CA ALA A 688 37.49 -4.30 5.53
C ALA A 688 38.57 -4.24 4.43
N LYS A 689 38.35 -4.94 3.30
CA LYS A 689 39.19 -4.80 2.10
C LYS A 689 38.86 -3.53 1.30
N PRO A 690 39.81 -2.98 0.51
CA PRO A 690 39.60 -1.76 -0.27
C PRO A 690 38.38 -1.81 -1.20
N LYS A 691 37.69 -0.67 -1.36
CA LYS A 691 36.61 -0.50 -2.34
C LYS A 691 37.08 -0.95 -3.73
N GLY A 692 36.28 -1.79 -4.40
CA GLY A 692 36.63 -2.40 -5.69
C GLY A 692 37.34 -3.75 -5.60
N ARG A 693 37.86 -4.15 -4.43
CA ARG A 693 38.50 -5.46 -4.17
C ARG A 693 37.82 -6.19 -3.00
N GLN A 694 36.50 -6.09 -2.90
CA GLN A 694 35.72 -6.67 -1.78
C GLN A 694 35.37 -8.14 -2.06
N MET A 695 36.41 -8.94 -2.22
CA MET A 695 36.41 -10.40 -2.47
C MET A 695 37.57 -11.04 -1.68
N LEU A 696 37.49 -12.34 -1.42
CA LEU A 696 38.60 -13.11 -0.83
C LEU A 696 39.53 -13.63 -1.93
N SER A 697 40.73 -14.08 -1.58
CA SER A 697 41.54 -14.87 -2.52
C SER A 697 40.81 -16.16 -2.92
N LEU A 698 40.96 -16.61 -4.18
CA LEU A 698 40.13 -17.68 -4.75
C LEU A 698 40.13 -18.97 -3.92
N GLY A 699 41.30 -19.39 -3.41
CA GLY A 699 41.41 -20.56 -2.55
C GLY A 699 40.63 -20.38 -1.25
N CYS A 700 40.84 -19.26 -0.55
CA CYS A 700 40.10 -18.92 0.66
C CYS A 700 38.58 -18.85 0.41
N ALA A 701 38.13 -18.22 -0.68
CA ALA A 701 36.72 -18.14 -1.07
C ALA A 701 36.09 -19.54 -1.24
N ILE A 702 36.79 -20.47 -1.88
CA ILE A 702 36.32 -21.85 -2.06
C ILE A 702 36.33 -22.61 -0.73
N SER A 703 37.38 -22.52 0.09
CA SER A 703 37.46 -23.18 1.41
C SER A 703 36.37 -22.69 2.37
N VAL A 704 36.07 -21.39 2.38
CA VAL A 704 34.95 -20.77 3.11
C VAL A 704 33.62 -21.33 2.61
N SER A 705 33.43 -21.39 1.28
CA SER A 705 32.21 -21.91 0.67
C SER A 705 31.97 -23.38 1.02
N ILE A 706 33.03 -24.20 1.08
CA ILE A 706 32.97 -25.60 1.56
C ILE A 706 32.51 -25.66 3.02
N GLN A 707 33.01 -24.82 3.92
CA GLN A 707 32.56 -24.83 5.32
C GLN A 707 31.13 -24.32 5.49
N CYS A 708 30.70 -23.31 4.72
CA CYS A 708 29.31 -22.85 4.70
C CYS A 708 28.36 -23.98 4.22
N LEU A 709 28.76 -24.73 3.20
CA LEU A 709 28.01 -25.89 2.71
C LEU A 709 27.90 -26.99 3.76
N LYS A 710 28.97 -27.26 4.51
CA LYS A 710 28.97 -28.25 5.61
C LYS A 710 28.10 -27.82 6.80
N ALA A 711 28.00 -26.52 7.08
CA ALA A 711 27.06 -26.00 8.08
C ALA A 711 25.60 -26.22 7.65
N ILE A 712 25.28 -25.97 6.37
CA ILE A 712 23.95 -26.21 5.78
C ILE A 712 23.63 -27.72 5.77
N GLN A 713 24.58 -28.57 5.39
CA GLN A 713 24.48 -30.02 5.45
C GLN A 713 24.17 -30.52 6.87
N GLN A 714 24.84 -29.97 7.89
CA GLN A 714 24.54 -30.26 9.29
C GLN A 714 23.11 -29.83 9.66
N MET A 715 22.70 -28.61 9.29
CA MET A 715 21.36 -28.08 9.59
C MET A 715 20.23 -28.90 8.95
N HIS A 716 20.37 -29.22 7.65
CA HIS A 716 19.45 -30.08 6.93
C HIS A 716 19.44 -31.51 7.50
N GLY A 717 20.58 -32.00 7.99
CA GLY A 717 20.72 -33.30 8.64
C GLY A 717 20.02 -33.41 10.00
N PHE A 718 19.79 -32.28 10.69
CA PHE A 718 18.95 -32.21 11.89
C PHE A 718 17.55 -31.59 11.64
N GLU A 719 17.07 -31.66 10.40
CA GLU A 719 15.69 -31.35 9.96
C GLU A 719 15.28 -29.87 9.86
N TYR A 720 16.21 -28.90 9.90
CA TYR A 720 15.90 -27.46 9.78
C TYR A 720 16.46 -26.83 8.50
N LEU A 721 15.69 -25.92 7.91
CA LEU A 721 16.13 -24.95 6.89
C LEU A 721 16.52 -23.64 7.57
N HIS A 722 17.46 -22.88 6.99
CA HIS A 722 17.88 -21.55 7.46
C HIS A 722 16.98 -20.45 6.89
N ARG A 723 16.75 -20.47 5.57
CA ARG A 723 15.90 -19.56 4.79
C ARG A 723 16.37 -18.10 4.70
N ASP A 724 17.59 -17.80 5.15
CA ASP A 724 18.26 -16.50 5.03
C ASP A 724 19.80 -16.66 4.98
N ILE A 725 20.29 -17.47 4.05
CA ILE A 725 21.72 -17.72 3.86
C ILE A 725 22.39 -16.51 3.16
N LYS A 726 23.28 -15.81 3.88
CA LYS A 726 23.95 -14.58 3.41
C LYS A 726 25.27 -14.33 4.17
N PRO A 727 26.24 -13.57 3.63
CA PRO A 727 27.55 -13.38 4.27
C PRO A 727 27.54 -12.80 5.70
N PRO A 728 26.61 -11.91 6.11
CA PRO A 728 26.45 -11.51 7.51
C PRO A 728 26.14 -12.66 8.49
N ASN A 729 25.48 -13.73 8.01
CA ASN A 729 25.02 -14.84 8.85
C ASN A 729 26.08 -15.96 9.00
N PHE A 730 27.34 -15.66 8.64
CA PHE A 730 28.50 -16.52 8.85
C PHE A 730 29.69 -15.70 9.36
N ALA A 731 30.38 -16.21 10.38
CA ALA A 731 31.53 -15.57 10.99
C ALA A 731 32.69 -16.54 11.23
N VAL A 732 33.87 -16.00 11.49
CA VAL A 732 35.07 -16.79 11.82
C VAL A 732 35.09 -17.16 13.30
N GLY A 733 35.67 -18.31 13.65
CA GLY A 733 35.92 -18.68 15.04
C GLY A 733 36.85 -17.67 15.70
N LEU A 734 36.55 -17.32 16.96
CA LEU A 734 37.38 -16.40 17.74
C LEU A 734 38.69 -17.05 18.21
N GLU A 735 38.63 -18.33 18.59
CA GLU A 735 39.77 -19.15 19.04
C GLU A 735 40.46 -19.87 17.87
N ASP A 736 39.69 -20.31 16.87
CA ASP A 736 40.20 -20.87 15.61
C ASP A 736 39.72 -20.02 14.42
N PRO A 737 40.57 -19.14 13.86
CA PRO A 737 40.21 -18.30 12.71
C PRO A 737 40.07 -19.09 11.40
N LYS A 738 40.39 -20.40 11.37
CA LYS A 738 40.17 -21.31 10.22
C LYS A 738 38.81 -22.00 10.26
N LYS A 739 38.01 -21.76 11.30
CA LYS A 739 36.66 -22.30 11.46
C LYS A 739 35.61 -21.27 11.06
N ILE A 740 34.64 -21.66 10.24
CA ILE A 740 33.43 -20.87 9.98
C ILE A 740 32.30 -21.33 10.91
N VAL A 741 31.53 -20.37 11.42
CA VAL A 741 30.37 -20.55 12.31
C VAL A 741 29.16 -19.85 11.70
N MET A 742 28.04 -20.57 11.64
CA MET A 742 26.74 -20.12 11.15
C MET A 742 25.96 -19.40 12.26
N LEU A 743 25.24 -18.34 11.91
CA LEU A 743 24.56 -17.41 12.82
C LEU A 743 23.12 -17.10 12.38
N ASP A 744 22.37 -16.43 13.28
CA ASP A 744 21.04 -15.83 13.09
C ASP A 744 19.96 -16.76 12.50
N PHE A 745 19.54 -17.75 13.30
CA PHE A 745 18.51 -18.72 12.94
C PHE A 745 17.07 -18.18 13.11
N GLY A 746 16.89 -16.87 13.19
CA GLY A 746 15.58 -16.25 13.45
C GLY A 746 14.53 -16.51 12.36
N MET A 747 14.98 -16.80 11.14
CA MET A 747 14.10 -17.19 10.01
C MET A 747 14.02 -18.71 9.79
N ALA A 748 14.73 -19.51 10.59
CA ALA A 748 14.82 -20.96 10.41
C ALA A 748 13.47 -21.68 10.60
N ARG A 749 13.33 -22.86 10.00
CA ARG A 749 12.10 -23.67 10.10
C ARG A 749 12.40 -25.17 10.00
N LYS A 750 11.78 -25.98 10.87
CA LYS A 750 11.78 -27.45 10.73
C LYS A 750 10.97 -27.85 9.49
N PHE A 751 11.57 -28.54 8.53
CA PHE A 751 10.91 -28.92 7.26
C PHE A 751 10.18 -30.27 7.32
N THR A 752 10.30 -31.00 8.43
CA THR A 752 9.58 -32.27 8.66
C THR A 752 8.52 -32.15 9.75
N GLU A 753 7.67 -33.17 9.83
CA GLU A 753 6.62 -33.36 10.83
C GLU A 753 7.05 -34.36 11.93
N PRO A 754 6.30 -34.49 13.05
CA PRO A 754 6.52 -35.59 13.99
C PRO A 754 6.39 -36.94 13.27
N GLY A 755 7.48 -37.69 13.17
CA GLY A 755 7.59 -38.90 12.33
C GLY A 755 8.56 -38.78 11.16
N GLY A 756 9.11 -37.59 10.88
CA GLY A 756 10.19 -37.38 9.90
C GLY A 756 9.75 -37.19 8.45
N GLN A 757 8.44 -37.28 8.15
CA GLN A 757 7.89 -36.94 6.83
C GLN A 757 8.14 -35.46 6.51
N ILE A 758 8.51 -35.17 5.25
CA ILE A 758 8.67 -33.80 4.74
C ILE A 758 7.30 -33.13 4.65
N ARG A 759 7.20 -31.89 5.16
CA ARG A 759 5.98 -31.07 5.14
C ARG A 759 5.55 -30.74 3.72
N GLU A 760 4.25 -30.82 3.45
CA GLU A 760 3.68 -30.36 2.18
C GLU A 760 3.91 -28.85 1.96
N PRO A 761 4.13 -28.41 0.70
CA PRO A 761 4.30 -27.00 0.39
C PRO A 761 2.96 -26.25 0.56
N ARG A 762 3.01 -25.05 1.14
CA ARG A 762 1.86 -24.12 1.12
C ARG A 762 1.62 -23.61 -0.30
N GLN A 763 0.36 -23.43 -0.68
CA GLN A 763 -0.05 -22.86 -1.97
C GLN A 763 0.55 -21.46 -2.19
N VAL A 764 0.58 -20.63 -1.14
CA VAL A 764 1.27 -19.33 -1.12
C VAL A 764 2.09 -19.21 0.17
N ALA A 765 3.30 -18.71 0.05
CA ALA A 765 4.23 -18.44 1.14
C ALA A 765 4.69 -16.98 1.11
N ALA A 766 4.39 -16.23 2.17
CA ALA A 766 4.94 -14.88 2.33
C ALA A 766 6.47 -14.89 2.24
N PHE A 767 7.05 -13.92 1.51
CA PHE A 767 8.48 -13.78 1.23
C PHE A 767 9.36 -13.94 2.48
N ARG A 768 10.44 -14.74 2.39
CA ARG A 768 11.41 -14.95 3.49
C ARG A 768 12.84 -15.06 2.96
N GLY A 769 13.74 -14.35 3.64
CA GLY A 769 15.15 -14.17 3.27
C GLY A 769 15.47 -12.69 3.02
N THR A 770 16.66 -12.41 2.50
CA THR A 770 17.11 -11.06 2.15
C THR A 770 17.13 -10.89 0.63
N GLY A 771 16.28 -10.03 0.05
CA GLY A 771 16.06 -9.79 -1.40
C GLY A 771 17.20 -10.18 -2.36
N ARG A 772 18.34 -9.51 -2.22
CA ARG A 772 19.59 -9.75 -2.97
C ARG A 772 20.01 -11.22 -3.03
N TYR A 773 19.91 -11.96 -1.93
CA TYR A 773 20.28 -13.38 -1.84
C TYR A 773 19.08 -14.31 -2.03
N ALA A 774 17.87 -13.86 -1.68
CA ALA A 774 16.68 -14.70 -1.59
C ALA A 774 16.44 -15.53 -2.88
N PRO A 775 16.06 -16.80 -2.76
CA PRO A 775 15.95 -17.75 -3.87
C PRO A 775 14.81 -17.37 -4.81
N LEU A 776 14.83 -17.89 -6.05
CA LEU A 776 13.74 -17.66 -7.02
C LEU A 776 12.36 -18.06 -6.44
N SER A 777 12.31 -19.11 -5.62
CA SER A 777 11.09 -19.54 -4.92
C SER A 777 10.49 -18.47 -3.99
N ALA A 778 11.32 -17.76 -3.22
CA ALA A 778 10.86 -16.75 -2.28
C ALA A 778 10.30 -15.51 -3.01
N HIS A 779 10.96 -15.12 -4.10
CA HIS A 779 10.50 -14.04 -5.00
C HIS A 779 9.18 -14.38 -5.69
N LEU A 780 8.93 -15.67 -5.97
CA LEU A 780 7.69 -16.19 -6.55
C LEU A 780 6.66 -16.64 -5.48
N LEU A 781 6.84 -16.25 -4.21
CA LEU A 781 5.97 -16.60 -3.08
C LEU A 781 5.70 -18.12 -2.90
N MET A 782 6.65 -18.97 -3.30
CA MET A 782 6.59 -20.43 -3.13
C MET A 782 7.24 -20.89 -1.81
N GLU A 783 6.86 -22.07 -1.34
CA GLU A 783 7.47 -22.66 -0.13
C GLU A 783 8.93 -23.07 -0.37
N GLN A 784 9.83 -22.59 0.50
CA GLN A 784 11.27 -22.90 0.45
C GLN A 784 11.58 -24.29 1.01
N CYS A 785 12.48 -25.02 0.36
CA CYS A 785 13.01 -26.32 0.77
C CYS A 785 14.56 -26.33 0.82
N ARG A 786 15.16 -27.52 0.88
CA ARG A 786 16.62 -27.72 0.96
C ARG A 786 17.40 -27.17 -0.24
N LYS A 787 16.80 -27.03 -1.43
CA LYS A 787 17.49 -26.48 -2.61
C LYS A 787 17.66 -24.96 -2.51
N ASP A 788 16.77 -24.29 -1.80
CA ASP A 788 16.70 -22.85 -1.73
C ASP A 788 17.79 -22.26 -0.82
N ASP A 789 18.12 -22.96 0.27
CA ASP A 789 19.33 -22.70 1.07
C ASP A 789 20.62 -22.97 0.27
N LEU A 790 20.59 -23.87 -0.73
CA LEU A 790 21.73 -24.10 -1.63
C LEU A 790 21.86 -23.05 -2.75
N GLU A 791 20.75 -22.54 -3.29
CA GLU A 791 20.75 -21.38 -4.19
C GLU A 791 21.37 -20.16 -3.49
N MET A 792 20.87 -19.82 -2.29
CA MET A 792 21.41 -18.73 -1.48
C MET A 792 22.89 -18.94 -1.13
N TRP A 793 23.29 -20.17 -0.82
CA TRP A 793 24.69 -20.53 -0.59
C TRP A 793 25.57 -20.31 -1.82
N LEU A 794 25.11 -20.64 -3.02
CA LEU A 794 25.91 -20.44 -4.22
C LEU A 794 26.01 -18.94 -4.56
N TYR A 795 24.98 -18.14 -4.30
CA TYR A 795 25.11 -16.67 -4.34
C TYR A 795 26.13 -16.14 -3.33
N LEU A 796 26.16 -16.67 -2.09
CA LEU A 796 27.21 -16.35 -1.11
C LEU A 796 28.60 -16.71 -1.63
N ALA A 797 28.78 -17.90 -2.21
CA ALA A 797 30.06 -18.37 -2.75
C ALA A 797 30.56 -17.53 -3.94
N ILE A 798 29.67 -17.18 -4.87
CA ILE A 798 29.94 -16.21 -5.95
C ILE A 798 30.37 -14.87 -5.33
N GLU A 799 29.69 -14.39 -4.29
CA GLU A 799 30.01 -13.10 -3.67
C GLU A 799 31.32 -13.11 -2.86
N MET A 800 31.78 -14.26 -2.36
CA MET A 800 33.12 -14.37 -1.76
C MET A 800 34.21 -14.32 -2.83
N THR A 801 33.92 -14.87 -4.01
CA THR A 801 34.85 -15.02 -5.13
C THR A 801 34.96 -13.77 -6.00
N THR A 802 33.92 -12.93 -6.01
CA THR A 802 33.78 -11.77 -6.91
C THR A 802 33.53 -10.47 -6.16
N ASN A 803 33.58 -9.33 -6.86
CA ASN A 803 33.36 -8.00 -6.28
C ASN A 803 31.86 -7.70 -6.00
N GLY A 804 31.07 -8.69 -5.56
CA GLY A 804 29.62 -8.61 -5.41
C GLY A 804 28.82 -9.19 -6.59
N LEU A 805 27.62 -9.73 -6.29
CA LEU A 805 26.66 -10.27 -7.26
C LEU A 805 26.30 -9.25 -8.37
N PRO A 806 25.82 -9.69 -9.56
CA PRO A 806 25.47 -8.77 -10.66
C PRO A 806 24.46 -7.70 -10.21
N TRP A 807 23.35 -8.13 -9.61
CA TRP A 807 22.27 -7.27 -9.08
C TRP A 807 22.60 -6.59 -7.73
N LYS A 808 23.86 -6.54 -7.29
CA LYS A 808 24.26 -5.91 -6.00
C LYS A 808 23.84 -4.43 -5.84
N HIS A 809 23.53 -3.77 -6.95
CA HIS A 809 23.25 -2.34 -7.06
C HIS A 809 21.75 -2.03 -7.24
N LEU A 810 20.91 -3.06 -7.41
CA LEU A 810 19.46 -2.94 -7.47
C LEU A 810 18.88 -2.93 -6.05
N SER A 811 17.78 -2.22 -5.85
CA SER A 811 17.02 -2.17 -4.59
C SER A 811 15.68 -2.90 -4.69
N GLU A 812 15.08 -2.96 -5.87
CA GLU A 812 13.75 -3.52 -6.06
C GLU A 812 13.81 -5.04 -6.26
N ASP A 813 12.99 -5.79 -5.53
CA ASP A 813 13.00 -7.25 -5.58
C ASP A 813 12.55 -7.79 -6.95
N GLU A 814 11.69 -7.08 -7.69
CA GLU A 814 11.31 -7.42 -9.07
C GLU A 814 12.48 -7.33 -10.07
N GLU A 815 13.29 -6.25 -10.01
CA GLU A 815 14.49 -6.13 -10.85
C GLU A 815 15.51 -7.23 -10.53
N ILE A 816 15.64 -7.57 -9.24
CA ILE A 816 16.49 -8.65 -8.74
C ILE A 816 15.98 -10.02 -9.24
N LEU A 817 14.66 -10.26 -9.25
CA LEU A 817 14.03 -11.47 -9.81
C LEU A 817 14.28 -11.59 -11.32
N VAL A 818 14.07 -10.50 -12.07
CA VAL A 818 14.34 -10.47 -13.52
C VAL A 818 15.81 -10.81 -13.79
N MET A 819 16.75 -10.14 -13.11
CA MET A 819 18.18 -10.39 -13.35
C MET A 819 18.63 -11.81 -12.93
N LYS A 820 18.00 -12.41 -11.91
CA LYS A 820 18.23 -13.82 -11.54
C LYS A 820 17.69 -14.78 -12.61
N ASN A 821 16.49 -14.55 -13.13
CA ASN A 821 15.93 -15.35 -14.21
C ASN A 821 16.77 -15.24 -15.50
N GLU A 822 17.16 -14.03 -15.89
CA GLU A 822 18.07 -13.83 -17.03
C GLU A 822 19.39 -14.58 -16.86
N ALA A 823 19.98 -14.53 -15.66
CA ALA A 823 21.23 -15.23 -15.33
C ALA A 823 21.13 -16.76 -15.39
N ARG A 824 19.93 -17.34 -15.39
CA ARG A 824 19.68 -18.79 -15.55
C ARG A 824 19.53 -19.22 -17.01
N THR A 825 19.32 -18.27 -17.95
CA THR A 825 19.17 -18.60 -19.37
C THR A 825 20.50 -18.97 -20.04
N ASP A 826 20.46 -19.89 -21.00
CA ASP A 826 21.67 -20.32 -21.72
C ASP A 826 22.31 -19.14 -22.48
N GLY A 827 23.65 -19.12 -22.50
CA GLY A 827 24.44 -17.97 -22.94
C GLY A 827 24.62 -16.87 -21.88
N LYS A 828 23.58 -16.55 -21.08
CA LYS A 828 23.66 -15.47 -20.06
C LYS A 828 24.28 -15.88 -18.72
N MET A 829 24.44 -17.17 -18.42
CA MET A 829 25.11 -17.62 -17.18
C MET A 829 26.50 -16.99 -16.94
N ALA A 830 27.22 -16.60 -18.00
CA ALA A 830 28.50 -15.91 -17.90
C ALA A 830 28.43 -14.56 -17.14
N ILE A 831 27.26 -13.92 -17.07
CA ILE A 831 27.01 -12.69 -16.31
C ILE A 831 27.11 -12.95 -14.80
N LEU A 832 26.61 -14.09 -14.32
CA LEU A 832 26.59 -14.46 -12.91
C LEU A 832 27.89 -15.15 -12.45
N PHE A 833 28.49 -15.96 -13.31
CA PHE A 833 29.72 -16.70 -13.00
C PHE A 833 30.99 -16.01 -13.54
N GLY A 834 30.92 -14.73 -13.88
CA GLY A 834 32.05 -13.93 -14.34
C GLY A 834 33.13 -13.80 -13.26
N GLY A 835 34.24 -14.52 -13.42
CA GLY A 835 35.33 -14.62 -12.44
C GLY A 835 35.24 -15.81 -11.48
N CYS A 836 34.21 -16.66 -11.59
CA CYS A 836 34.06 -17.87 -10.79
C CYS A 836 34.66 -19.11 -11.51
N PRO A 837 35.05 -20.17 -10.76
CA PRO A 837 35.38 -21.47 -11.34
C PRO A 837 34.22 -22.07 -12.16
N ARG A 838 34.54 -22.83 -13.22
CA ARG A 838 33.53 -23.50 -14.06
C ARG A 838 32.65 -24.47 -13.26
N GLU A 839 33.20 -25.03 -12.20
CA GLU A 839 32.51 -25.91 -11.24
C GLU A 839 31.30 -25.23 -10.58
N TYR A 840 31.30 -23.90 -10.42
CA TYR A 840 30.13 -23.17 -9.89
C TYR A 840 28.95 -23.20 -10.86
N VAL A 841 29.20 -23.19 -12.17
CA VAL A 841 28.15 -23.34 -13.20
C VAL A 841 27.53 -24.73 -13.14
N VAL A 842 28.35 -25.77 -12.92
CA VAL A 842 27.90 -27.16 -12.76
C VAL A 842 27.06 -27.30 -11.48
N LEU A 843 27.49 -26.71 -10.38
CA LEU A 843 26.74 -26.67 -9.12
C LEU A 843 25.38 -25.98 -9.28
N MET A 844 25.29 -24.88 -10.04
CA MET A 844 24.01 -24.20 -10.29
C MET A 844 23.06 -25.07 -11.11
N LYS A 845 23.53 -25.67 -12.23
CA LYS A 845 22.71 -26.58 -13.04
C LYS A 845 22.26 -27.83 -12.26
N TYR A 846 23.03 -28.28 -11.25
CA TYR A 846 22.58 -29.31 -10.31
C TYR A 846 21.49 -28.81 -9.34
N ILE A 847 21.64 -27.61 -8.76
CA ILE A 847 20.66 -27.01 -7.84
C ILE A 847 19.32 -26.76 -8.55
N ASP A 848 19.33 -26.33 -9.82
CA ASP A 848 18.12 -26.17 -10.64
C ASP A 848 17.32 -27.47 -10.83
N GLN A 849 18.00 -28.61 -10.90
CA GLN A 849 17.37 -29.92 -11.10
C GLN A 849 16.67 -30.46 -9.83
N LEU A 850 17.00 -29.93 -8.65
CA LEU A 850 16.44 -30.39 -7.37
C LEU A 850 14.95 -30.03 -7.26
N GLN A 851 14.15 -31.01 -6.85
CA GLN A 851 12.74 -30.88 -6.54
C GLN A 851 12.51 -30.64 -5.04
N TYR A 852 11.29 -30.24 -4.68
CA TYR A 852 10.93 -29.81 -3.33
C TYR A 852 11.29 -30.84 -2.22
N ARG A 853 11.20 -32.14 -2.52
CA ARG A 853 11.48 -33.23 -1.56
C ARG A 853 12.91 -33.78 -1.60
N ASP A 854 13.74 -33.36 -2.55
CA ASP A 854 15.02 -34.04 -2.83
C ASP A 854 16.04 -33.88 -1.70
N LEU A 855 16.93 -34.87 -1.57
CA LEU A 855 18.07 -34.85 -0.66
C LEU A 855 19.35 -34.50 -1.46
N PRO A 856 19.92 -33.30 -1.28
CA PRO A 856 21.12 -32.89 -2.03
C PRO A 856 22.35 -33.75 -1.74
N HIS A 857 23.20 -33.95 -2.75
CA HIS A 857 24.42 -34.73 -2.66
C HIS A 857 25.62 -33.89 -2.18
N TYR A 858 25.58 -33.43 -0.91
CA TYR A 858 26.58 -32.51 -0.36
C TYR A 858 28.04 -32.93 -0.58
N GLU A 859 28.38 -34.21 -0.40
CA GLU A 859 29.75 -34.70 -0.61
C GLU A 859 30.19 -34.63 -2.09
N GLN A 860 29.26 -34.79 -3.05
CA GLN A 860 29.55 -34.57 -4.47
C GLN A 860 29.78 -33.09 -4.76
N MET A 861 28.98 -32.21 -4.15
CA MET A 861 29.17 -30.75 -4.24
C MET A 861 30.50 -30.29 -3.63
N VAL A 862 30.88 -30.81 -2.46
CA VAL A 862 32.21 -30.60 -1.85
C VAL A 862 33.32 -31.13 -2.75
N GLY A 863 33.13 -32.29 -3.38
CA GLY A 863 34.06 -32.84 -4.37
C GLY A 863 34.23 -31.96 -5.62
N MET A 864 33.17 -31.28 -6.09
CA MET A 864 33.28 -30.29 -7.17
C MET A 864 34.08 -29.06 -6.71
N LEU A 865 33.86 -28.57 -5.49
CA LEU A 865 34.62 -27.44 -4.93
C LEU A 865 36.11 -27.79 -4.74
N ARG A 866 36.45 -29.02 -4.34
CA ARG A 866 37.86 -29.48 -4.28
C ARG A 866 38.51 -29.51 -5.67
N LYS A 867 37.81 -30.03 -6.68
CA LYS A 867 38.26 -29.98 -8.08
C LYS A 867 38.44 -28.55 -8.60
N ALA A 868 37.68 -27.58 -8.10
CA ALA A 868 37.88 -26.18 -8.41
C ALA A 868 39.20 -25.63 -7.83
N VAL A 869 39.56 -26.01 -6.59
CA VAL A 869 40.87 -25.65 -5.99
C VAL A 869 42.01 -26.22 -6.84
N GLU A 870 41.95 -27.51 -7.14
CA GLU A 870 42.96 -28.25 -7.91
C GLU A 870 43.20 -27.62 -9.29
N LYS A 871 42.13 -27.43 -10.10
CA LYS A 871 42.23 -26.92 -11.47
C LYS A 871 42.68 -25.46 -11.57
N ASN A 872 42.40 -24.65 -10.56
CA ASN A 872 42.81 -23.23 -10.55
C ASN A 872 44.17 -23.02 -9.85
N GLY A 873 44.81 -24.10 -9.36
CA GLY A 873 46.13 -24.05 -8.72
C GLY A 873 46.18 -23.14 -7.48
N CYS A 874 45.04 -22.86 -6.85
CA CYS A 874 44.95 -21.81 -5.83
C CYS A 874 45.26 -22.36 -4.42
N GLN A 875 46.08 -21.63 -3.67
CA GLN A 875 46.41 -21.97 -2.29
C GLN A 875 45.21 -21.71 -1.36
N GLU A 876 44.78 -22.74 -0.62
CA GLU A 876 43.70 -22.60 0.37
C GLU A 876 44.12 -21.87 1.64
N TYR A 877 45.41 -21.90 2.01
CA TYR A 877 45.94 -21.36 3.26
C TYR A 877 47.27 -20.63 3.03
N PRO A 878 47.66 -19.67 3.89
CA PRO A 878 46.88 -19.10 5.01
C PRO A 878 45.69 -18.25 4.53
N TRP A 879 44.59 -18.28 5.28
CA TRP A 879 43.37 -17.52 4.95
C TRP A 879 43.61 -16.01 4.93
N ASP A 880 42.81 -15.26 4.15
CA ASP A 880 43.01 -13.83 3.91
C ASP A 880 43.17 -12.96 5.17
N TRP A 881 42.60 -13.38 6.31
CA TRP A 881 42.62 -12.71 7.61
C TRP A 881 43.55 -13.35 8.65
N GLN A 882 44.38 -14.31 8.24
CA GLN A 882 45.47 -14.80 9.08
C GLN A 882 46.72 -13.91 8.91
N PRO A 883 47.48 -13.59 9.98
CA PRO A 883 48.68 -12.74 9.91
C PRO A 883 49.75 -13.21 8.92
N GLU A 884 49.83 -14.52 8.66
CA GLU A 884 50.78 -15.11 7.71
C GLU A 884 50.39 -14.89 6.24
N SER A 885 49.20 -14.35 5.97
CA SER A 885 48.69 -14.15 4.61
C SER A 885 49.16 -12.85 3.98
N LYS A 886 49.63 -12.92 2.74
CA LYS A 886 49.96 -11.77 1.90
C LYS A 886 48.77 -10.80 1.68
N HIS A 887 47.54 -11.24 1.96
CA HIS A 887 46.32 -10.44 1.88
C HIS A 887 45.87 -9.84 3.22
N PHE A 888 46.55 -10.16 4.34
CA PHE A 888 46.20 -9.69 5.68
C PHE A 888 46.27 -8.15 5.78
N ALA A 889 47.31 -7.55 5.21
CA ALA A 889 47.50 -6.09 5.19
C ALA A 889 46.43 -5.33 4.37
N GLU A 890 45.60 -6.03 3.59
CA GLU A 890 44.43 -5.43 2.92
C GLU A 890 43.25 -5.22 3.87
N ILE A 891 43.18 -5.97 4.99
CA ILE A 891 42.01 -6.04 5.87
C ILE A 891 42.12 -5.00 6.99
N LYS A 892 41.41 -3.89 6.81
CA LYS A 892 41.28 -2.82 7.82
C LYS A 892 39.97 -2.95 8.59
N LEU A 893 39.99 -3.82 9.60
CA LEU A 893 38.95 -3.86 10.65
C LEU A 893 39.17 -2.71 11.64
N ASP A 894 38.08 -2.18 12.21
CA ASP A 894 38.15 -1.14 13.24
C ASP A 894 38.85 -1.66 14.50
N GLN A 895 40.12 -1.27 14.68
CA GLN A 895 40.84 -1.53 15.91
C GLN A 895 40.20 -0.71 17.05
N PRO A 896 39.99 -1.30 18.25
CA PRO A 896 39.71 -0.47 19.42
C PRO A 896 40.91 0.46 19.66
N PRO A 897 40.71 1.72 20.11
CA PRO A 897 41.81 2.63 20.38
C PRO A 897 42.76 2.00 21.41
N GLY A 898 43.99 1.73 20.97
CA GLY A 898 45.01 1.12 21.80
C GLY A 898 45.33 2.01 23.01
N LYS A 899 45.49 1.40 24.19
CA LYS A 899 46.00 2.11 25.35
C LYS A 899 47.38 2.68 25.02
N SER A 900 47.54 4.01 25.11
CA SER A 900 48.85 4.65 25.11
C SER A 900 49.65 4.13 26.30
N ALA A 901 50.72 3.38 26.02
CA ALA A 901 51.57 2.74 27.02
C ALA A 901 53.03 3.19 26.86
N GLU A 902 53.27 4.49 27.03
CA GLU A 902 54.61 5.03 27.29
C GLU A 902 54.67 5.63 28.70
N PRO A 903 55.62 5.16 29.53
CA PRO A 903 56.22 5.97 30.57
C PRO A 903 57.72 6.15 30.33
N ALA A 904 58.10 7.39 30.04
CA ALA A 904 59.43 8.03 30.13
C ALA A 904 60.72 7.15 30.22
N ALA A 905 61.63 7.36 29.28
CA ALA A 905 63.05 6.99 29.42
C ALA A 905 63.97 8.23 29.35
N ALA A 906 64.75 8.41 30.42
CA ALA A 906 65.93 9.26 30.66
C ALA A 906 66.37 10.34 29.63
N VAL A 907 66.66 11.53 30.19
CA VAL A 907 67.56 12.54 29.60
C VAL A 907 68.95 11.96 29.31
N SER A 908 69.55 12.33 28.18
CA SER A 908 71.00 12.24 27.95
C SER A 908 71.52 13.52 27.27
N PRO A 909 72.76 13.98 27.56
CA PRO A 909 73.25 15.30 27.12
C PRO A 909 74.16 15.28 25.88
N ASP A 910 74.31 16.47 25.28
CA ASP A 910 75.45 16.92 24.46
C ASP A 910 75.90 16.12 23.21
N LYS A 911 75.65 16.70 22.02
CA LYS A 911 76.71 17.42 21.27
C LYS A 911 76.23 18.20 20.03
N LYS A 912 76.26 19.53 20.19
CA LYS A 912 76.68 20.59 19.24
C LYS A 912 76.78 20.31 17.71
N THR A 913 76.03 21.12 16.96
CA THR A 913 76.47 21.94 15.78
C THR A 913 76.85 21.27 14.43
N PRO A 914 76.84 22.02 13.30
CA PRO A 914 75.95 23.14 12.90
C PRO A 914 75.50 23.05 11.41
N SER A 915 74.91 24.15 10.91
CA SER A 915 74.91 24.59 9.50
C SER A 915 74.01 23.84 8.50
N ARG A 916 73.54 24.45 7.39
CA ARG A 916 73.12 25.86 7.14
C ARG A 916 72.40 25.89 5.77
N GLU A 917 71.27 26.59 5.69
CA GLU A 917 70.68 27.25 4.50
C GLU A 917 70.96 26.66 3.09
N LYS A 918 69.92 26.08 2.48
CA LYS A 918 69.26 26.70 1.32
C LYS A 918 67.78 26.34 1.27
#